data_AF-A0AA35W4T3-F1
#
_entry.id   AF-A0AA35W4T3-F1
#
_cell.length_a   1.000
_cell.length_b   1.000
_cell.length_c   1.000
_cell.angle_alpha   90.00
_cell.angle_beta   90.00
_cell.angle_gamma   90.00
#
_symmetry.space_group_name_H-M   'P 1'
#
loop_
_entity.id
_entity.type
_entity.pdbx_description
1 polymer ?
#
loop_
_entity_poly.entity_id
_entity_poly.type
_entity_poly.pdbx_seq_one_letter_code
_entity_poly.pdbx_strand_id
1 'polypeptide(L)'
;MTPEVLEQHNLTEAEYDRILSILGRPPNLTELGIFSVMWSEHCSYKSSKLHLKRLPTQGPQVLQGPGENAGIVDIGDGYAVAFKIESHNHPSFVEPYQGAATGVGGILRDIFTMGARPIAAMNSLRFGPPDQPRNRRIMEGVVAGIAGYGNCFGVPTVGGEVVFGECYSQNPLVNAFALGLFRKDRIFYGKAVGIGNPVLYVGSKTGRDGIHGATMASAEFDEASESKRPNVQVGDPFLEKLLLEACLESMKTGAVVGIQDMGAAGLTCSTCEMGGRADTGIEIDLAKVPQREQGMTPYEIMLSESQERMLLVAERGREEEILRIFRKWEIDAVTIGKVTRDGMLRILDRGKKVAEIPNRALTDEAPVYRRPVAAPAPPSPEPAPPSGSLSLDWGKVLECFLGSPNLSSREWVYRQYDHMVRTNTVQAPGADAAVVRVKNTRKALAMSLDGNGRYCRQDPRVGAQLSVAESCRNLVCAGARPLAATNCLNLGNPEKPEIMWQVTQVVEGIAEACRALETPITGGNVSLYNETLGEGIDPTPVIGMVGLIEPLSRLRGSWFLQEGHRIVLLGPLVGQPTSYSSAVRRNLWVRALPCPPLDLDLEVRVQRTCREGIENGLILSAHDCSEGGLAVALAEMGFSRFGGRTLGAEIRLPAAEEVGEVLFAEYPSRILVTVETENLAALERIAALQGVPVTFLGQVVPEVLSLRSTDSTVIEKSMVSLEETWRNCLGGLFADPL
;
A
#
# COMPACT_ATOMS: atom_id res chain seq x y z
N MET A 1 -38.34 -8.29 -11.67
CA MET A 1 -36.99 -8.86 -11.84
C MET A 1 -37.06 -10.31 -11.40
N THR A 2 -36.37 -11.24 -12.06
CA THR A 2 -36.38 -12.65 -11.61
C THR A 2 -35.28 -12.88 -10.58
N PRO A 3 -35.39 -13.90 -9.70
CA PRO A 3 -34.34 -14.22 -8.73
C PRO A 3 -32.97 -14.45 -9.38
N GLU A 4 -32.93 -15.10 -10.55
CA GLU A 4 -31.69 -15.40 -11.26
C GLU A 4 -30.96 -14.13 -11.70
N VAL A 5 -31.71 -13.08 -12.07
CA VAL A 5 -31.11 -11.78 -12.45
C VAL A 5 -30.54 -11.07 -11.21
N LEU A 6 -31.19 -11.17 -10.05
CA LEU A 6 -30.67 -10.57 -8.81
C LEU A 6 -29.37 -11.25 -8.35
N GLU A 7 -29.33 -12.58 -8.44
CA GLU A 7 -28.16 -13.39 -8.11
C GLU A 7 -26.96 -13.04 -9.01
N GLN A 8 -27.18 -12.89 -10.33
CA GLN A 8 -26.15 -12.44 -11.28
C GLN A 8 -25.58 -11.04 -10.95
N HIS A 9 -26.34 -10.23 -10.24
CA HIS A 9 -25.96 -8.88 -9.81
C HIS A 9 -25.49 -8.82 -8.36
N ASN A 10 -25.35 -9.98 -7.69
CA ASN A 10 -24.96 -10.09 -6.29
C ASN A 10 -25.79 -9.16 -5.37
N LEU A 11 -27.09 -9.05 -5.64
CA LEU A 11 -28.05 -8.27 -4.88
C LEU A 11 -28.94 -9.20 -4.07
N THR A 12 -29.05 -8.92 -2.77
CA THR A 12 -29.99 -9.61 -1.88
C THR A 12 -31.43 -9.15 -2.13
N GLU A 13 -32.42 -9.96 -1.74
CA GLU A 13 -33.84 -9.57 -1.80
C GLU A 13 -34.10 -8.26 -1.01
N ALA A 14 -33.47 -8.11 0.16
CA ALA A 14 -33.59 -6.91 0.98
C ALA A 14 -33.00 -5.66 0.31
N GLU A 15 -31.86 -5.80 -0.39
CA GLU A 15 -31.29 -4.72 -1.20
C GLU A 15 -32.23 -4.37 -2.36
N TYR A 16 -32.82 -5.36 -3.04
CA TYR A 16 -33.78 -5.11 -4.11
C TYR A 16 -35.06 -4.40 -3.62
N ASP A 17 -35.63 -4.81 -2.50
CA ASP A 17 -36.78 -4.15 -1.88
C ASP A 17 -36.47 -2.70 -1.53
N ARG A 18 -35.25 -2.43 -1.07
CA ARG A 18 -34.77 -1.07 -0.83
C ARG A 18 -34.67 -0.25 -2.12
N ILE A 19 -34.17 -0.84 -3.21
CA ILE A 19 -34.13 -0.19 -4.53
C ILE A 19 -35.55 0.16 -5.00
N LEU A 20 -36.50 -0.76 -4.83
CA LEU A 20 -37.92 -0.49 -5.15
C LEU A 20 -38.47 0.69 -4.34
N SER A 21 -38.18 0.73 -3.04
CA SER A 21 -38.61 1.84 -2.18
C SER A 21 -37.99 3.17 -2.57
N ILE A 22 -36.72 3.19 -2.97
CA ILE A 22 -36.00 4.41 -3.38
C ILE A 22 -36.56 4.94 -4.71
N LEU A 23 -36.77 4.06 -5.68
CA LEU A 23 -37.23 4.46 -7.01
C LEU A 23 -38.75 4.67 -7.09
N GLY A 24 -39.52 4.07 -6.18
CA GLY A 24 -40.99 4.04 -6.23
C GLY A 24 -41.55 3.20 -7.40
N ARG A 25 -40.68 2.43 -8.08
CA ARG A 25 -41.00 1.58 -9.23
C ARG A 25 -39.94 0.49 -9.42
N PRO A 26 -40.23 -0.57 -10.20
CA PRO A 26 -39.20 -1.51 -10.61
C PRO A 26 -38.04 -0.82 -11.37
N PRO A 27 -36.77 -1.11 -11.04
CA PRO A 27 -35.63 -0.66 -11.83
C PRO A 27 -35.62 -1.37 -13.19
N ASN A 28 -35.13 -0.68 -14.22
CA ASN A 28 -34.72 -1.36 -15.46
C ASN A 28 -33.33 -2.01 -15.29
N LEU A 29 -32.87 -2.75 -16.30
CA LEU A 29 -31.59 -3.47 -16.22
C LEU A 29 -30.39 -2.54 -15.99
N THR A 30 -30.33 -1.38 -16.65
CA THR A 30 -29.26 -0.39 -16.45
C THR A 30 -29.27 0.17 -15.04
N GLU A 31 -30.45 0.49 -14.50
CA GLU A 31 -30.57 0.98 -13.12
C GLU A 31 -30.18 -0.10 -12.11
N LEU A 32 -30.61 -1.35 -12.32
CA LEU A 32 -30.23 -2.48 -11.47
C LEU A 32 -28.70 -2.69 -11.47
N GLY A 33 -28.08 -2.64 -12.65
CA GLY A 33 -26.62 -2.74 -12.80
C GLY A 33 -25.88 -1.62 -12.07
N ILE A 34 -26.37 -0.39 -12.19
CA ILE A 34 -25.82 0.77 -11.47
C ILE A 34 -25.90 0.56 -9.95
N PHE A 35 -27.05 0.15 -9.42
CA PHE A 35 -27.19 -0.15 -8.00
C PHE A 35 -26.29 -1.31 -7.56
N SER A 36 -26.26 -2.41 -8.33
CA SER A 36 -25.44 -3.60 -8.06
C SER A 36 -23.97 -3.24 -7.86
N VAL A 37 -23.39 -2.47 -8.78
CA VAL A 37 -21.99 -2.10 -8.67
C VAL A 37 -21.74 -1.07 -7.57
N MET A 38 -22.58 -0.03 -7.47
CA MET A 38 -22.40 1.01 -6.44
C MET A 38 -22.63 0.49 -5.01
N TRP A 39 -23.45 -0.55 -4.83
CA TRP A 39 -23.69 -1.21 -3.55
C TRP A 39 -22.84 -2.48 -3.36
N SER A 40 -21.87 -2.74 -4.24
CA SER A 40 -20.85 -3.78 -4.04
C SER A 40 -19.98 -3.45 -2.81
N GLU A 41 -19.33 -4.46 -2.23
CA GLU A 41 -18.40 -4.22 -1.12
C GLU A 41 -17.24 -3.30 -1.56
N HIS A 42 -16.75 -3.49 -2.78
CA HIS A 42 -15.66 -2.72 -3.38
C HIS A 42 -15.95 -1.21 -3.45
N CYS A 43 -17.15 -0.80 -3.87
CA CYS A 43 -17.50 0.62 -4.00
C CYS A 43 -18.08 1.23 -2.71
N SER A 44 -18.95 0.50 -2.01
CA SER A 44 -19.71 1.05 -0.87
C SER A 44 -19.01 0.91 0.48
N TYR A 45 -18.06 -0.03 0.57
CA TYR A 45 -17.42 -0.45 1.83
C TYR A 45 -18.46 -0.91 2.87
N LYS A 46 -19.58 -1.53 2.44
CA LYS A 46 -20.76 -1.78 3.27
C LYS A 46 -20.49 -2.55 4.57
N SER A 47 -19.47 -3.40 4.62
CA SER A 47 -19.08 -4.14 5.82
C SER A 47 -18.00 -3.44 6.65
N SER A 48 -17.17 -2.57 6.06
CA SER A 48 -16.03 -1.93 6.74
C SER A 48 -16.24 -0.46 7.12
N LYS A 49 -17.12 0.28 6.40
CA LYS A 49 -17.35 1.73 6.55
C LYS A 49 -17.67 2.15 7.98
N LEU A 50 -18.42 1.34 8.74
CA LEU A 50 -18.71 1.61 10.14
C LEU A 50 -17.44 1.60 11.00
N HIS A 51 -16.56 0.64 10.75
CA HIS A 51 -15.35 0.41 11.54
C HIS A 51 -14.27 1.44 11.23
N LEU A 52 -14.11 1.81 9.96
CA LEU A 52 -13.10 2.78 9.49
C LEU A 52 -13.25 4.18 10.13
N LYS A 53 -14.45 4.56 10.60
CA LYS A 53 -14.68 5.82 11.32
C LYS A 53 -13.88 5.97 12.62
N ARG A 54 -13.30 4.89 13.13
CA ARG A 54 -12.46 4.90 14.34
C ARG A 54 -11.03 5.38 14.08
N LEU A 55 -10.58 5.35 12.83
CA LEU A 55 -9.24 5.77 12.44
C LEU A 55 -9.05 7.28 12.71
N PRO A 56 -7.90 7.73 13.24
CA PRO A 56 -7.61 9.14 13.38
C PRO A 56 -7.33 9.76 12.00
N THR A 57 -8.14 10.71 11.57
CA THR A 57 -8.04 11.33 10.23
C THR A 57 -7.65 12.81 10.25
N GLN A 58 -7.44 13.36 11.45
CA GLN A 58 -7.14 14.78 11.65
C GLN A 58 -5.71 14.97 12.12
N GLY A 59 -5.05 16.01 11.62
CA GLY A 59 -3.74 16.47 12.05
C GLY A 59 -3.43 17.84 11.43
N PRO A 60 -2.52 18.63 12.02
CA PRO A 60 -2.27 20.01 11.57
C PRO A 60 -1.73 20.09 10.12
N GLN A 61 -1.07 19.03 9.65
CA GLN A 61 -0.56 18.88 8.29
C GLN A 61 -1.60 18.37 7.29
N VAL A 62 -2.75 17.84 7.71
CA VAL A 62 -3.73 17.22 6.80
C VAL A 62 -4.56 18.33 6.14
N LEU A 63 -4.47 18.43 4.82
CA LEU A 63 -5.29 19.36 4.02
C LEU A 63 -6.57 18.69 3.51
N GLN A 64 -6.49 17.40 3.20
CA GLN A 64 -7.63 16.58 2.79
C GLN A 64 -7.44 15.18 3.37
N GLY A 65 -8.37 14.78 4.24
CA GLY A 65 -8.47 13.41 4.75
C GLY A 65 -9.31 12.51 3.81
N PRO A 66 -9.86 11.40 4.33
CA PRO A 66 -10.68 10.49 3.53
C PRO A 66 -11.91 11.16 2.91
N GLY A 67 -12.26 10.78 1.68
CA GLY A 67 -13.46 11.26 0.97
C GLY A 67 -13.24 11.76 -0.46
N GLU A 68 -11.98 12.01 -0.83
CA GLU A 68 -11.52 12.29 -2.20
C GLU A 68 -10.60 11.16 -2.67
N ASN A 69 -10.17 11.20 -3.94
CA ASN A 69 -9.43 10.10 -4.56
C ASN A 69 -8.05 9.87 -3.94
N ALA A 70 -7.44 10.87 -3.28
CA ALA A 70 -6.23 10.68 -2.50
C ALA A 70 -6.16 11.64 -1.30
N GLY A 71 -5.47 11.21 -0.26
CA GLY A 71 -5.21 12.03 0.93
C GLY A 71 -4.13 13.08 0.68
N ILE A 72 -4.28 14.28 1.24
CA ILE A 72 -3.35 15.41 1.01
C ILE A 72 -2.75 15.90 2.32
N VAL A 73 -1.42 16.07 2.34
CA VAL A 73 -0.71 16.73 3.43
C VAL A 73 0.14 17.92 2.97
N ASP A 74 0.20 18.93 3.83
CA ASP A 74 1.07 20.10 3.71
C ASP A 74 2.51 19.75 4.08
N ILE A 75 3.46 20.18 3.24
CA ILE A 75 4.90 20.01 3.47
C ILE A 75 5.63 21.35 3.60
N GLY A 76 4.89 22.45 3.79
CA GLY A 76 5.41 23.81 3.93
C GLY A 76 5.83 24.44 2.60
N ASP A 77 6.23 25.72 2.64
CA ASP A 77 6.66 26.53 1.48
C ASP A 77 5.63 26.59 0.32
N GLY A 78 4.35 26.39 0.63
CA GLY A 78 3.27 26.35 -0.35
C GLY A 78 3.27 25.09 -1.21
N TYR A 79 3.91 24.01 -0.77
CA TYR A 79 3.84 22.69 -1.39
C TYR A 79 2.96 21.74 -0.58
N ALA A 80 2.30 20.82 -1.28
CA ALA A 80 1.55 19.74 -0.70
C ALA A 80 1.80 18.45 -1.49
N VAL A 81 1.55 17.31 -0.86
CA VAL A 81 1.65 15.99 -1.50
C VAL A 81 0.33 15.25 -1.37
N ALA A 82 -0.05 14.55 -2.43
CA ALA A 82 -1.16 13.60 -2.44
C ALA A 82 -0.58 12.20 -2.47
N PHE A 83 -1.14 11.28 -1.69
CA PHE A 83 -0.72 9.88 -1.71
C PHE A 83 -1.87 8.94 -1.32
N LYS A 84 -1.81 7.71 -1.83
CA LYS A 84 -2.77 6.64 -1.59
C LYS A 84 -2.11 5.29 -1.87
N ILE A 85 -2.70 4.23 -1.33
CA ILE A 85 -2.42 2.84 -1.69
C ILE A 85 -3.73 2.14 -2.07
N GLU A 86 -3.68 1.32 -3.11
CA GLU A 86 -4.82 0.51 -3.60
C GLU A 86 -4.45 -0.97 -3.72
N SER A 87 -5.44 -1.81 -4.03
CA SER A 87 -5.28 -3.25 -4.26
C SER A 87 -5.81 -3.66 -5.63
N HIS A 88 -5.11 -4.57 -6.30
CA HIS A 88 -5.60 -5.25 -7.50
C HIS A 88 -5.39 -6.77 -7.43
N ASN A 89 -5.76 -7.35 -6.28
CA ASN A 89 -5.53 -8.75 -5.92
C ASN A 89 -6.21 -9.72 -6.91
N HIS A 90 -7.53 -9.62 -7.04
CA HIS A 90 -8.33 -10.56 -7.85
C HIS A 90 -7.91 -10.57 -9.34
N PRO A 91 -7.79 -9.42 -10.03
CA PRO A 91 -7.30 -9.40 -11.40
C PRO A 91 -5.90 -9.98 -11.54
N SER A 92 -4.99 -9.66 -10.61
CA SER A 92 -3.60 -10.14 -10.64
C SER A 92 -3.46 -11.65 -10.40
N PHE A 93 -4.46 -12.31 -9.82
CA PHE A 93 -4.49 -13.76 -9.74
C PHE A 93 -4.87 -14.40 -11.08
N VAL A 94 -5.84 -13.81 -11.78
CA VAL A 94 -6.43 -14.35 -13.02
C VAL A 94 -5.53 -14.08 -14.24
N GLU A 95 -5.07 -12.84 -14.37
CA GLU A 95 -4.14 -12.36 -15.39
C GLU A 95 -3.09 -11.46 -14.69
N PRO A 96 -1.94 -12.02 -14.30
CA PRO A 96 -0.98 -11.32 -13.45
C PRO A 96 -0.36 -10.05 -14.04
N TYR A 97 -0.10 -10.02 -15.34
CA TYR A 97 0.55 -8.88 -15.97
C TYR A 97 -0.39 -7.69 -16.03
N GLN A 98 -1.56 -7.90 -16.61
CA GLN A 98 -2.57 -6.88 -16.82
C GLN A 98 -3.16 -6.43 -15.48
N GLY A 99 -3.49 -7.38 -14.60
CA GLY A 99 -3.98 -7.07 -13.26
C GLY A 99 -3.02 -6.21 -12.45
N ALA A 100 -1.71 -6.39 -12.58
CA ALA A 100 -0.76 -5.53 -11.89
C ALA A 100 -0.58 -4.18 -12.60
N ALA A 101 -0.53 -4.18 -13.94
CA ALA A 101 -0.36 -3.00 -14.76
C ALA A 101 -1.52 -1.99 -14.58
N THR A 102 -2.77 -2.46 -14.64
CA THR A 102 -3.95 -1.60 -14.44
C THR A 102 -4.06 -1.11 -13.00
N GLY A 103 -3.52 -1.87 -12.03
CA GLY A 103 -3.42 -1.43 -10.63
C GLY A 103 -2.48 -0.24 -10.47
N VAL A 104 -1.35 -0.25 -11.19
CA VAL A 104 -0.42 0.90 -11.26
C VAL A 104 -1.06 2.10 -11.98
N GLY A 105 -1.75 1.88 -13.10
CA GLY A 105 -2.49 2.95 -13.79
C GLY A 105 -3.53 3.60 -12.87
N GLY A 106 -4.42 2.82 -12.27
CA GLY A 106 -5.45 3.28 -11.34
C GLY A 106 -4.92 4.20 -10.25
N ILE A 107 -3.91 3.74 -9.50
CA ILE A 107 -3.35 4.55 -8.41
C ILE A 107 -2.68 5.84 -8.91
N LEU A 108 -2.06 5.82 -10.09
CA LEU A 108 -1.47 7.04 -10.67
C LEU A 108 -2.57 8.05 -11.05
N ARG A 109 -3.70 7.59 -11.59
CA ARG A 109 -4.88 8.42 -11.89
C ARG A 109 -5.47 9.08 -10.66
N ASP A 110 -5.61 8.36 -9.56
CA ASP A 110 -6.07 8.96 -8.29
C ASP A 110 -5.22 10.17 -7.90
N ILE A 111 -3.90 10.03 -8.00
CA ILE A 111 -2.97 11.09 -7.63
C ILE A 111 -3.12 12.32 -8.54
N PHE A 112 -3.11 12.13 -9.87
CA PHE A 112 -3.17 13.28 -10.76
C PHE A 112 -4.56 13.89 -10.91
N THR A 113 -5.60 13.18 -10.52
CA THR A 113 -6.95 13.75 -10.37
C THR A 113 -6.97 14.87 -9.32
N MET A 114 -6.18 14.75 -8.26
CA MET A 114 -6.03 15.82 -7.25
C MET A 114 -5.24 17.05 -7.77
N GLY A 115 -4.73 16.99 -9.01
CA GLY A 115 -3.78 17.96 -9.58
C GLY A 115 -2.32 17.71 -9.19
N ALA A 116 -2.06 16.61 -8.47
CA ALA A 116 -0.73 16.22 -8.05
C ALA A 116 0.02 15.53 -9.19
N ARG A 117 1.24 15.96 -9.51
CA ARG A 117 2.06 15.21 -10.46
C ARG A 117 2.67 14.00 -9.74
N PRO A 118 2.41 12.75 -10.17
CA PRO A 118 3.05 11.59 -9.57
C PRO A 118 4.57 11.70 -9.72
N ILE A 119 5.31 11.46 -8.63
CA ILE A 119 6.78 11.55 -8.57
C ILE A 119 7.44 10.29 -8.02
N ALA A 120 6.69 9.40 -7.37
CA ALA A 120 7.17 8.15 -6.84
C ALA A 120 6.03 7.14 -6.72
N ALA A 121 6.37 5.86 -6.88
CA ALA A 121 5.51 4.72 -6.61
C ALA A 121 6.22 3.69 -5.73
N MET A 122 5.46 2.85 -5.05
CA MET A 122 5.94 1.69 -4.31
C MET A 122 4.93 0.56 -4.43
N ASN A 123 5.36 -0.69 -4.22
CA ASN A 123 4.47 -1.84 -4.28
C ASN A 123 4.61 -2.72 -3.05
N SER A 124 3.53 -3.38 -2.68
CA SER A 124 3.49 -4.31 -1.56
C SER A 124 2.85 -5.61 -2.05
N LEU A 125 3.68 -6.64 -2.21
CA LEU A 125 3.41 -7.82 -3.02
C LEU A 125 3.50 -9.12 -2.22
N ARG A 126 2.42 -9.91 -2.20
CA ARG A 126 2.32 -11.13 -1.37
C ARG A 126 1.99 -12.31 -2.25
N PHE A 127 2.79 -13.36 -2.17
CA PHE A 127 2.64 -14.55 -3.00
C PHE A 127 2.76 -15.83 -2.18
N GLY A 128 2.30 -16.95 -2.74
CA GLY A 128 2.67 -18.26 -2.24
C GLY A 128 4.17 -18.55 -2.41
N PRO A 129 4.68 -19.68 -1.90
CA PRO A 129 6.11 -20.04 -2.00
C PRO A 129 6.64 -20.00 -3.45
N PRO A 130 7.79 -19.34 -3.70
CA PRO A 130 8.30 -19.06 -5.05
C PRO A 130 8.97 -20.26 -5.74
N ASP A 131 9.19 -21.34 -5.00
CA ASP A 131 9.61 -22.64 -5.52
C ASP A 131 8.47 -23.38 -6.23
N GLN A 132 7.22 -23.02 -5.97
CA GLN A 132 6.06 -23.55 -6.69
C GLN A 132 5.89 -22.86 -8.07
N PRO A 133 5.79 -23.61 -9.19
CA PRO A 133 5.75 -23.03 -10.54
C PRO A 133 4.61 -22.02 -10.78
N ARG A 134 3.43 -22.26 -10.19
CA ARG A 134 2.27 -21.35 -10.33
C ARG A 134 2.54 -20.00 -9.68
N ASN A 135 3.01 -20.01 -8.43
CA ASN A 135 3.31 -18.79 -7.68
C ASN A 135 4.43 -17.99 -8.35
N ARG A 136 5.46 -18.70 -8.86
CA ARG A 136 6.53 -18.10 -9.66
C ARG A 136 5.98 -17.34 -10.87
N ARG A 137 5.12 -17.99 -11.67
CA ARG A 137 4.51 -17.37 -12.86
C ARG A 137 3.65 -16.16 -12.51
N ILE A 138 2.90 -16.22 -11.41
CA ILE A 138 2.11 -15.07 -10.93
C ILE A 138 3.04 -13.91 -10.58
N MET A 139 4.09 -14.17 -9.79
CA MET A 139 5.05 -13.16 -9.40
C MET A 139 5.78 -12.54 -10.61
N GLU A 140 6.23 -13.34 -11.57
CA GLU A 140 6.85 -12.86 -12.81
C GLU A 140 5.91 -11.95 -13.59
N GLY A 141 4.66 -12.36 -13.78
CA GLY A 141 3.68 -11.56 -14.49
C GLY A 141 3.37 -10.25 -13.76
N VAL A 142 3.16 -10.29 -12.44
CA VAL A 142 2.89 -9.08 -11.63
C VAL A 142 4.07 -8.10 -11.71
N VAL A 143 5.29 -8.57 -11.49
CA VAL A 143 6.49 -7.71 -11.53
C VAL A 143 6.69 -7.14 -12.94
N ALA A 144 6.52 -7.95 -13.99
CA ALA A 144 6.60 -7.47 -15.37
C ALA A 144 5.49 -6.46 -15.71
N GLY A 145 4.27 -6.63 -15.20
CA GLY A 145 3.14 -5.71 -15.40
C GLY A 145 3.38 -4.35 -14.75
N ILE A 146 3.83 -4.35 -13.49
CA ILE A 146 4.23 -3.14 -12.76
C ILE A 146 5.34 -2.39 -13.51
N ALA A 147 6.38 -3.13 -13.92
CA ALA A 147 7.49 -2.57 -14.69
C ALA A 147 7.01 -1.98 -16.02
N GLY A 148 6.21 -2.74 -16.77
CA GLY A 148 5.66 -2.33 -18.06
C GLY A 148 4.89 -1.02 -17.97
N TYR A 149 4.03 -0.89 -16.96
CA TYR A 149 3.22 0.33 -16.81
C TYR A 149 4.03 1.51 -16.26
N GLY A 150 4.69 1.33 -15.10
CA GLY A 150 5.40 2.41 -14.40
C GLY A 150 6.56 3.00 -15.20
N ASN A 151 7.33 2.15 -15.89
CA ASN A 151 8.47 2.58 -16.70
C ASN A 151 8.00 3.38 -17.93
N CYS A 152 6.98 2.90 -18.65
CA CYS A 152 6.43 3.59 -19.82
C CYS A 152 5.75 4.91 -19.45
N PHE A 153 5.02 4.95 -18.34
CA PHE A 153 4.40 6.17 -17.82
C PHE A 153 5.45 7.19 -17.32
N GLY A 154 6.62 6.71 -16.88
CA GLY A 154 7.73 7.54 -16.43
C GLY A 154 7.55 8.06 -15.00
N VAL A 155 7.16 7.16 -14.09
CA VAL A 155 7.15 7.38 -12.63
C VAL A 155 8.02 6.30 -11.99
N PRO A 156 9.04 6.68 -11.20
CA PRO A 156 9.94 5.71 -10.62
C PRO A 156 9.25 4.90 -9.50
N THR A 157 9.41 3.58 -9.54
CA THR A 157 9.06 2.70 -8.41
C THR A 157 10.28 2.61 -7.50
N VAL A 158 10.22 3.30 -6.35
CA VAL A 158 11.41 3.60 -5.54
C VAL A 158 11.55 2.72 -4.29
N GLY A 159 10.60 1.84 -4.03
CA GLY A 159 10.61 0.97 -2.87
C GLY A 159 9.39 0.04 -2.84
N GLY A 160 9.24 -0.70 -1.75
CA GLY A 160 8.18 -1.66 -1.56
C GLY A 160 8.60 -2.87 -0.74
N GLU A 161 7.68 -3.82 -0.58
CA GLU A 161 7.89 -5.08 0.14
C GLU A 161 7.43 -6.27 -0.70
N VAL A 162 8.08 -7.43 -0.50
CA VAL A 162 7.67 -8.71 -1.08
C VAL A 162 7.70 -9.78 0.00
N VAL A 163 6.56 -10.43 0.21
CA VAL A 163 6.37 -11.44 1.26
C VAL A 163 5.81 -12.73 0.66
N PHE A 164 6.32 -13.85 1.11
CA PHE A 164 5.94 -15.19 0.70
C PHE A 164 5.31 -15.95 1.85
N GLY A 165 4.15 -16.57 1.61
CA GLY A 165 3.42 -17.38 2.58
C GLY A 165 2.36 -18.24 1.91
N GLU A 166 2.17 -19.48 2.40
CA GLU A 166 1.26 -20.45 1.79
C GLU A 166 -0.18 -19.94 1.67
N CYS A 167 -0.63 -19.13 2.62
CA CYS A 167 -1.96 -18.51 2.62
C CYS A 167 -2.23 -17.60 1.41
N TYR A 168 -1.19 -17.12 0.71
CA TYR A 168 -1.33 -16.28 -0.48
C TYR A 168 -1.26 -17.05 -1.79
N SER A 169 -1.07 -18.39 -1.78
CA SER A 169 -0.96 -19.20 -3.00
C SER A 169 -2.21 -19.12 -3.90
N GLN A 170 -3.40 -19.02 -3.31
CA GLN A 170 -4.67 -18.88 -4.05
C GLN A 170 -5.21 -17.44 -4.07
N ASN A 171 -4.61 -16.53 -3.30
CA ASN A 171 -5.04 -15.16 -3.12
C ASN A 171 -3.80 -14.25 -3.00
N PRO A 172 -3.05 -14.04 -4.11
CA PRO A 172 -1.93 -13.12 -4.09
C PRO A 172 -2.41 -11.70 -3.85
N LEU A 173 -1.63 -10.91 -3.11
CA LEU A 173 -1.94 -9.51 -2.85
C LEU A 173 -1.02 -8.62 -3.66
N VAL A 174 -1.62 -7.72 -4.44
CA VAL A 174 -0.91 -6.76 -5.29
C VAL A 174 -1.40 -5.38 -4.91
N ASN A 175 -0.64 -4.71 -4.04
CA ASN A 175 -0.96 -3.38 -3.57
C ASN A 175 -0.01 -2.34 -4.20
N ALA A 176 -0.56 -1.29 -4.80
CA ALA A 176 0.19 -0.24 -5.47
C ALA A 176 -0.01 1.09 -4.73
N PHE A 177 1.10 1.74 -4.37
CA PHE A 177 1.14 3.05 -3.74
C PHE A 177 1.71 4.08 -4.72
N ALA A 178 1.15 5.28 -4.71
CA ALA A 178 1.73 6.42 -5.42
C ALA A 178 1.73 7.69 -4.58
N LEU A 179 2.72 8.54 -4.83
CA LEU A 179 2.85 9.87 -4.26
C LEU A 179 3.03 10.91 -5.37
N GLY A 180 2.26 11.99 -5.30
CA GLY A 180 2.37 13.14 -6.17
C GLY A 180 2.63 14.44 -5.43
N LEU A 181 3.26 15.39 -6.12
CA LEU A 181 3.64 16.70 -5.61
C LEU A 181 2.94 17.82 -6.39
N PHE A 182 2.48 18.84 -5.69
CA PHE A 182 1.88 20.03 -6.30
C PHE A 182 1.97 21.25 -5.38
N ARG A 183 1.46 22.39 -5.89
CA ARG A 183 1.39 23.64 -5.14
C ARG A 183 0.07 23.69 -4.36
N LYS A 184 0.12 24.11 -3.10
CA LYS A 184 -1.03 24.09 -2.18
C LYS A 184 -2.26 24.86 -2.69
N ASP A 185 -2.07 25.86 -3.56
CA ASP A 185 -3.12 26.66 -4.22
C ASP A 185 -3.72 25.99 -5.47
N ARG A 186 -3.35 24.75 -5.79
CA ARG A 186 -3.76 24.01 -6.99
C ARG A 186 -4.31 22.62 -6.66
N ILE A 187 -5.15 22.54 -5.63
CA ILE A 187 -5.90 21.32 -5.29
C ILE A 187 -7.17 21.26 -6.13
N PHE A 188 -7.42 20.12 -6.75
CA PHE A 188 -8.66 19.84 -7.46
C PHE A 188 -9.46 18.76 -6.73
N TYR A 189 -10.79 18.84 -6.82
CA TYR A 189 -11.72 17.96 -6.11
C TYR A 189 -12.69 17.32 -7.10
N GLY A 190 -13.15 16.11 -6.77
CA GLY A 190 -14.13 15.36 -7.55
C GLY A 190 -15.56 15.84 -7.32
N LYS A 191 -15.87 17.10 -7.64
CA LYS A 191 -17.18 17.73 -7.40
C LYS A 191 -17.80 18.31 -8.66
N ALA A 192 -19.08 18.03 -8.89
CA ALA A 192 -19.86 18.62 -9.97
C ALA A 192 -20.57 19.89 -9.50
N VAL A 193 -19.86 21.02 -9.47
CA VAL A 193 -20.45 22.33 -9.07
C VAL A 193 -20.71 23.23 -10.28
N GLY A 194 -21.63 24.17 -10.11
CA GLY A 194 -22.07 25.12 -11.14
C GLY A 194 -23.14 24.53 -12.05
N ILE A 195 -24.40 24.87 -11.80
CA ILE A 195 -25.54 24.35 -12.57
C ILE A 195 -25.42 24.76 -14.04
N GLY A 196 -25.53 23.78 -14.94
CA GLY A 196 -25.38 23.97 -16.38
C GLY A 196 -23.93 23.96 -16.86
N ASN A 197 -22.96 23.77 -15.98
CA ASN A 197 -21.58 23.50 -16.39
C ASN A 197 -21.52 22.21 -17.23
N PRO A 198 -20.81 22.21 -18.38
CA PRO A 198 -20.67 21.03 -19.20
C PRO A 198 -19.85 19.95 -18.50
N VAL A 199 -20.28 18.69 -18.70
CA VAL A 199 -19.58 17.48 -18.27
C VAL A 199 -18.87 16.89 -19.48
N LEU A 200 -17.56 16.78 -19.40
CA LEU A 200 -16.66 16.34 -20.46
C LEU A 200 -16.13 14.95 -20.12
N TYR A 201 -16.19 14.06 -21.10
CA TYR A 201 -15.47 12.79 -21.11
C TYR A 201 -14.12 13.01 -21.80
N VAL A 202 -13.05 12.53 -21.20
CA VAL A 202 -11.71 12.59 -21.81
C VAL A 202 -10.96 11.26 -21.65
N GLY A 203 -10.12 10.92 -22.62
CA GLY A 203 -9.29 9.70 -22.58
C GLY A 203 -9.72 8.62 -23.58
N SER A 204 -9.43 7.36 -23.25
CA SER A 204 -9.75 6.18 -24.07
C SER A 204 -11.22 6.06 -24.45
N LYS A 205 -11.52 5.35 -25.54
CA LYS A 205 -12.90 4.98 -25.89
C LYS A 205 -13.42 3.86 -25.01
N THR A 206 -14.70 3.94 -24.63
CA THR A 206 -15.38 2.94 -23.80
C THR A 206 -15.63 1.65 -24.60
N GLY A 207 -15.18 0.51 -24.08
CA GLY A 207 -15.40 -0.84 -24.63
C GLY A 207 -16.06 -1.77 -23.61
N ARG A 208 -16.23 -3.06 -23.94
CA ARG A 208 -16.81 -4.07 -23.03
C ARG A 208 -15.78 -4.63 -22.04
N ASP A 209 -15.00 -3.74 -21.44
CA ASP A 209 -13.92 -4.12 -20.53
C ASP A 209 -14.42 -4.17 -19.09
N GLY A 210 -14.10 -5.25 -18.36
CA GLY A 210 -14.33 -5.34 -16.92
C GLY A 210 -15.78 -5.16 -16.47
N ILE A 211 -16.77 -5.39 -17.34
CA ILE A 211 -18.17 -5.36 -16.94
C ILE A 211 -18.37 -6.46 -15.88
N HIS A 212 -18.81 -6.08 -14.68
CA HIS A 212 -18.86 -6.89 -13.44
C HIS A 212 -17.54 -7.01 -12.64
N GLY A 213 -16.49 -6.28 -12.97
CA GLY A 213 -15.20 -6.31 -12.26
C GLY A 213 -15.32 -6.01 -10.76
N ALA A 214 -15.95 -4.89 -10.40
CA ALA A 214 -16.19 -4.52 -9.00
C ALA A 214 -17.05 -5.54 -8.20
N THR A 215 -18.06 -6.13 -8.84
CA THR A 215 -18.87 -7.20 -8.21
C THR A 215 -18.07 -8.49 -8.05
N MET A 216 -17.20 -8.82 -9.01
CA MET A 216 -16.31 -9.99 -8.93
C MET A 216 -15.27 -9.84 -7.83
N ALA A 217 -14.72 -8.65 -7.63
CA ALA A 217 -13.78 -8.35 -6.53
C ALA A 217 -14.45 -8.38 -5.14
N SER A 218 -15.77 -8.57 -5.07
CA SER A 218 -16.57 -8.66 -3.86
C SER A 218 -17.11 -10.09 -3.60
N ALA A 219 -16.52 -11.10 -4.24
CA ALA A 219 -16.92 -12.51 -4.11
C ALA A 219 -15.68 -13.42 -3.97
N GLU A 220 -15.85 -14.59 -3.35
CA GLU A 220 -14.79 -15.60 -3.18
C GLU A 220 -14.43 -16.28 -4.52
N PHE A 221 -13.22 -16.83 -4.61
CA PHE A 221 -12.81 -17.64 -5.77
C PHE A 221 -13.43 -19.05 -5.75
N ASP A 222 -13.83 -19.51 -6.93
CA ASP A 222 -14.32 -20.86 -7.22
C ASP A 222 -13.55 -21.52 -8.38
N GLU A 223 -13.79 -22.81 -8.63
CA GLU A 223 -13.15 -23.55 -9.74
C GLU A 223 -13.44 -22.95 -11.13
N ALA A 224 -14.54 -22.20 -11.27
CA ALA A 224 -14.95 -21.56 -12.52
C ALA A 224 -14.25 -20.21 -12.78
N SER A 225 -13.54 -19.66 -11.79
CA SER A 225 -12.97 -18.31 -11.87
C SER A 225 -11.86 -18.15 -12.93
N GLU A 226 -11.19 -19.24 -13.34
CA GLU A 226 -10.22 -19.22 -14.45
C GLU A 226 -10.86 -18.90 -15.82
N SER A 227 -12.15 -19.22 -16.00
CA SER A 227 -12.88 -18.95 -17.25
C SER A 227 -13.13 -17.46 -17.50
N LYS A 228 -12.88 -16.60 -16.51
CA LYS A 228 -13.14 -15.15 -16.54
C LYS A 228 -11.98 -14.31 -17.08
N ARG A 229 -10.87 -14.93 -17.51
CA ARG A 229 -9.71 -14.25 -18.14
C ARG A 229 -10.04 -13.24 -19.26
N PRO A 230 -11.01 -13.48 -20.18
CA PRO A 230 -11.31 -12.53 -21.25
C PRO A 230 -11.83 -11.17 -20.77
N ASN A 231 -12.24 -11.06 -19.50
CA ASN A 231 -12.80 -9.83 -18.93
C ASN A 231 -11.73 -8.94 -18.27
N VAL A 232 -10.47 -9.38 -18.19
CA VAL A 232 -9.40 -8.60 -17.56
C VAL A 232 -8.98 -7.44 -18.47
N GLN A 233 -8.97 -6.25 -17.89
CA GLN A 233 -8.68 -5.00 -18.57
C GLN A 233 -7.23 -4.95 -19.03
N VAL A 234 -6.97 -4.28 -20.15
CA VAL A 234 -5.60 -3.99 -20.62
C VAL A 234 -5.35 -2.50 -20.47
N GLY A 235 -4.26 -2.14 -19.79
CA GLY A 235 -3.87 -0.75 -19.61
C GLY A 235 -2.95 -0.23 -20.72
N ASP A 236 -3.08 1.05 -21.06
CA ASP A 236 -2.20 1.76 -22.00
C ASP A 236 -1.41 2.88 -21.27
N PRO A 237 -0.19 2.59 -20.79
CA PRO A 237 0.61 3.57 -20.06
C PRO A 237 1.06 4.76 -20.91
N PHE A 238 1.12 4.62 -22.23
CA PHE A 238 1.51 5.71 -23.13
C PHE A 238 0.38 6.72 -23.26
N LEU A 239 -0.85 6.22 -23.44
CA LEU A 239 -2.03 7.07 -23.45
C LEU A 239 -2.25 7.73 -22.10
N GLU A 240 -2.09 7.00 -20.98
CA GLU A 240 -2.27 7.60 -19.66
C GLU A 240 -1.24 8.70 -19.38
N LYS A 241 -0.02 8.56 -19.90
CA LYS A 241 0.98 9.61 -19.83
C LYS A 241 0.54 10.88 -20.55
N LEU A 242 -0.04 10.75 -21.75
CA LEU A 242 -0.60 11.90 -22.47
C LEU A 242 -1.80 12.50 -21.72
N LEU A 243 -2.66 11.66 -21.15
CA LEU A 243 -3.80 12.05 -20.33
C LEU A 243 -3.36 12.84 -19.09
N LEU A 244 -2.32 12.40 -18.38
CA LEU A 244 -1.70 13.13 -17.26
C LEU A 244 -1.30 14.55 -17.69
N GLU A 245 -0.59 14.69 -18.80
CA GLU A 245 -0.10 16.00 -19.25
C GLU A 245 -1.26 16.92 -19.66
N ALA A 246 -2.27 16.38 -20.36
CA ALA A 246 -3.48 17.12 -20.73
C ALA A 246 -4.31 17.57 -19.52
N CYS A 247 -4.50 16.68 -18.52
CA CYS A 247 -5.18 17.00 -17.26
C CYS A 247 -4.45 18.11 -16.50
N LEU A 248 -3.13 17.98 -16.29
CA LEU A 248 -2.36 19.00 -15.57
C LEU A 248 -2.24 20.32 -16.34
N GLU A 249 -2.27 20.32 -17.67
CA GLU A 249 -2.32 21.55 -18.47
C GLU A 249 -3.70 22.21 -18.41
N SER A 250 -4.78 21.44 -18.55
CA SER A 250 -6.15 21.96 -18.47
C SER A 250 -6.47 22.56 -17.10
N MET A 251 -6.05 21.91 -16.02
CA MET A 251 -6.18 22.44 -14.64
C MET A 251 -5.55 23.81 -14.45
N LYS A 252 -4.41 24.08 -15.10
CA LYS A 252 -3.71 25.39 -14.97
C LYS A 252 -4.48 26.55 -15.58
N THR A 253 -5.45 26.29 -16.47
CA THR A 253 -6.28 27.34 -17.08
C THR A 253 -7.29 27.94 -16.10
N GLY A 254 -7.59 27.22 -15.00
CA GLY A 254 -8.68 27.55 -14.11
C GLY A 254 -10.08 27.32 -14.70
N ALA A 255 -10.21 26.73 -15.90
CA ALA A 255 -11.50 26.38 -16.49
C ALA A 255 -12.06 25.05 -15.96
N VAL A 256 -11.21 24.20 -15.37
CA VAL A 256 -11.62 22.92 -14.76
C VAL A 256 -12.18 23.20 -13.36
N VAL A 257 -13.46 22.90 -13.17
CA VAL A 257 -14.21 23.11 -11.94
C VAL A 257 -14.18 21.86 -11.05
N GLY A 258 -14.17 20.68 -11.67
CA GLY A 258 -14.04 19.40 -10.99
C GLY A 258 -13.51 18.34 -11.94
N ILE A 259 -12.90 17.31 -11.40
CA ILE A 259 -12.33 16.20 -12.16
C ILE A 259 -12.43 14.92 -11.35
N GLN A 260 -12.68 13.80 -12.02
CA GLN A 260 -12.76 12.48 -11.41
C GLN A 260 -12.15 11.45 -12.36
N ASP A 261 -11.39 10.50 -11.82
CA ASP A 261 -10.95 9.33 -12.57
C ASP A 261 -12.11 8.37 -12.80
N MET A 262 -11.99 7.54 -13.82
CA MET A 262 -12.96 6.50 -14.11
C MET A 262 -12.34 5.11 -13.91
N GLY A 263 -12.33 4.64 -12.66
CA GLY A 263 -11.91 3.29 -12.26
C GLY A 263 -13.07 2.29 -12.21
N ALA A 264 -13.25 1.66 -11.05
CA ALA A 264 -14.33 0.71 -10.79
C ALA A 264 -15.71 1.33 -11.06
N ALA A 265 -16.60 0.58 -11.71
CA ALA A 265 -17.89 1.07 -12.21
C ALA A 265 -17.84 2.23 -13.25
N GLY A 266 -16.65 2.65 -13.70
CA GLY A 266 -16.45 3.63 -14.77
C GLY A 266 -17.31 4.89 -14.67
N LEU A 267 -18.17 5.11 -15.68
CA LEU A 267 -19.06 6.27 -15.75
C LEU A 267 -20.05 6.32 -14.59
N THR A 268 -20.49 5.17 -14.10
CA THR A 268 -21.46 5.07 -13.01
C THR A 268 -20.90 5.71 -11.74
N CYS A 269 -19.75 5.24 -11.27
CA CYS A 269 -19.10 5.76 -10.07
C CYS A 269 -18.79 7.25 -10.24
N SER A 270 -18.10 7.60 -11.31
CA SER A 270 -17.62 8.98 -11.53
C SER A 270 -18.75 10.00 -11.56
N THR A 271 -19.86 9.71 -12.25
CA THR A 271 -20.99 10.65 -12.34
C THR A 271 -21.76 10.75 -11.02
N CYS A 272 -22.01 9.63 -10.35
CA CYS A 272 -22.78 9.66 -9.10
C CYS A 272 -21.99 10.26 -7.94
N GLU A 273 -20.68 9.96 -7.83
CA GLU A 273 -19.83 10.52 -6.78
C GLU A 273 -19.63 12.03 -6.96
N MET A 274 -19.34 12.49 -8.18
CA MET A 274 -19.16 13.92 -8.44
C MET A 274 -20.44 14.72 -8.12
N GLY A 275 -21.61 14.19 -8.50
CA GLY A 275 -22.89 14.79 -8.16
C GLY A 275 -23.21 14.72 -6.67
N GLY A 276 -22.99 13.56 -6.04
CA GLY A 276 -23.21 13.33 -4.61
C GLY A 276 -22.38 14.25 -3.72
N ARG A 277 -21.06 14.37 -3.96
CA ARG A 277 -20.16 15.24 -3.18
C ARG A 277 -20.49 16.74 -3.29
N ALA A 278 -21.29 17.13 -4.28
CA ALA A 278 -21.68 18.51 -4.54
C ALA A 278 -23.17 18.80 -4.24
N ASP A 279 -23.95 17.81 -3.80
CA ASP A 279 -25.42 17.87 -3.70
C ASP A 279 -26.08 18.37 -5.01
N THR A 280 -25.53 17.95 -6.16
CA THR A 280 -26.02 18.27 -7.51
C THR A 280 -26.43 17.01 -8.26
N GLY A 281 -27.12 17.19 -9.38
CA GLY A 281 -27.38 16.12 -10.34
C GLY A 281 -26.40 16.18 -11.53
N ILE A 282 -26.34 15.09 -12.28
CA ILE A 282 -25.60 15.01 -13.55
C ILE A 282 -26.51 14.38 -14.60
N GLU A 283 -26.62 15.03 -15.76
CA GLU A 283 -27.31 14.49 -16.93
C GLU A 283 -26.30 14.23 -18.04
N ILE A 284 -26.20 12.98 -18.51
CA ILE A 284 -25.32 12.57 -19.61
C ILE A 284 -26.12 11.92 -20.75
N ASP A 285 -25.61 12.03 -21.97
CA ASP A 285 -26.13 11.36 -23.17
C ASP A 285 -25.10 10.35 -23.70
N LEU A 286 -25.45 9.07 -23.60
CA LEU A 286 -24.60 7.95 -23.99
C LEU A 286 -24.29 7.94 -25.49
N ALA A 287 -25.13 8.55 -26.32
CA ALA A 287 -24.86 8.70 -27.75
C ALA A 287 -23.62 9.58 -28.04
N LYS A 288 -23.17 10.37 -27.06
CA LYS A 288 -21.97 11.22 -27.16
C LYS A 288 -20.74 10.59 -26.52
N VAL A 289 -20.89 9.49 -25.77
CA VAL A 289 -19.75 8.81 -25.15
C VAL A 289 -18.93 8.14 -26.26
N PRO A 290 -17.60 8.37 -26.33
CA PRO A 290 -16.75 7.70 -27.30
C PRO A 290 -16.73 6.19 -27.04
N GLN A 291 -17.10 5.39 -28.05
CA GLN A 291 -17.21 3.93 -27.95
C GLN A 291 -16.20 3.24 -28.88
N ARG A 292 -15.57 2.17 -28.38
CA ARG A 292 -14.63 1.34 -29.13
C ARG A 292 -15.36 0.26 -29.94
N GLU A 293 -16.49 -0.21 -29.43
CA GLU A 293 -17.31 -1.27 -30.03
C GLU A 293 -18.67 -0.74 -30.46
N GLN A 294 -19.20 -1.28 -31.56
CA GLN A 294 -20.54 -0.92 -32.02
C GLN A 294 -21.63 -1.66 -31.23
N GLY A 295 -22.80 -1.02 -31.12
CA GLY A 295 -23.99 -1.64 -30.53
C GLY A 295 -23.89 -1.90 -29.03
N MET A 296 -23.05 -1.15 -28.31
CA MET A 296 -23.01 -1.21 -26.86
C MET A 296 -24.33 -0.70 -26.28
N THR A 297 -24.86 -1.44 -25.31
CA THR A 297 -26.08 -1.10 -24.60
C THR A 297 -25.82 -0.04 -23.52
N PRO A 298 -26.85 0.69 -23.05
CA PRO A 298 -26.71 1.60 -21.92
C PRO A 298 -26.11 0.95 -20.66
N TYR A 299 -26.44 -0.33 -20.43
CA TYR A 299 -25.87 -1.13 -19.36
C TYR A 299 -24.36 -1.30 -19.51
N GLU A 300 -23.88 -1.74 -20.68
CA GLU A 300 -22.46 -1.97 -20.94
C GLU A 300 -21.63 -0.67 -20.90
N ILE A 301 -22.17 0.43 -21.44
CA ILE A 301 -21.46 1.72 -21.45
C ILE A 301 -21.28 2.26 -20.02
N MET A 302 -22.32 2.16 -19.18
CA MET A 302 -22.30 2.69 -17.83
C MET A 302 -21.41 1.89 -16.88
N LEU A 303 -21.31 0.57 -17.08
CA LEU A 303 -20.58 -0.34 -16.19
C LEU A 303 -19.21 -0.76 -16.72
N SER A 304 -18.84 -0.29 -17.91
CA SER A 304 -17.51 -0.51 -18.48
C SER A 304 -16.43 0.09 -17.60
N GLU A 305 -15.38 -0.69 -17.35
CA GLU A 305 -14.17 -0.33 -16.60
C GLU A 305 -12.96 -0.21 -17.55
N SER A 306 -13.19 0.19 -18.81
CA SER A 306 -12.10 0.56 -19.72
C SER A 306 -11.14 1.56 -19.06
N GLN A 307 -9.84 1.38 -19.27
CA GLN A 307 -8.79 2.14 -18.60
C GLN A 307 -8.54 3.51 -19.25
N GLU A 308 -7.74 4.36 -18.59
CA GLU A 308 -7.29 5.67 -19.08
C GLU A 308 -8.43 6.63 -19.48
N ARG A 309 -9.44 6.76 -18.61
CA ARG A 309 -10.57 7.68 -18.78
C ARG A 309 -10.76 8.58 -17.57
N MET A 310 -11.23 9.80 -17.82
CA MET A 310 -11.54 10.78 -16.78
C MET A 310 -12.84 11.52 -17.13
N LEU A 311 -13.50 12.01 -16.10
CA LEU A 311 -14.68 12.87 -16.18
C LEU A 311 -14.31 14.26 -15.66
N LEU A 312 -14.55 15.31 -16.46
CA LEU A 312 -14.28 16.69 -16.09
C LEU A 312 -15.57 17.50 -16.08
N VAL A 313 -15.65 18.46 -15.16
CA VAL A 313 -16.65 19.53 -15.18
C VAL A 313 -15.93 20.82 -15.51
N ALA A 314 -16.33 21.46 -16.61
CA ALA A 314 -15.75 22.71 -17.04
C ALA A 314 -16.64 23.90 -16.71
N GLU A 315 -16.05 25.07 -16.50
CA GLU A 315 -16.78 26.32 -16.39
C GLU A 315 -17.51 26.61 -17.72
N ARG A 316 -18.81 26.86 -17.64
CA ARG A 316 -19.64 27.11 -18.82
C ARG A 316 -19.12 28.28 -19.64
N GLY A 317 -18.96 28.07 -20.95
CA GLY A 317 -18.43 29.05 -21.90
C GLY A 317 -16.91 28.94 -22.09
N ARG A 318 -16.23 28.09 -21.30
CA ARG A 318 -14.77 27.87 -21.37
C ARG A 318 -14.40 26.43 -21.73
N GLU A 319 -15.37 25.59 -22.07
CA GLU A 319 -15.14 24.19 -22.46
C GLU A 319 -14.16 24.06 -23.64
N GLU A 320 -14.19 25.01 -24.58
CA GLU A 320 -13.33 24.98 -25.77
C GLU A 320 -11.84 25.22 -25.43
N GLU A 321 -11.53 25.90 -24.32
CA GLU A 321 -10.15 26.02 -23.82
C GLU A 321 -9.60 24.64 -23.46
N ILE A 322 -10.41 23.83 -22.76
CA ILE A 322 -10.05 22.48 -22.34
C ILE A 322 -9.97 21.54 -23.55
N LEU A 323 -10.99 21.53 -24.40
CA LEU A 323 -11.02 20.68 -25.60
C LEU A 323 -9.80 20.91 -26.50
N ARG A 324 -9.33 22.16 -26.62
CA ARG A 324 -8.12 22.48 -27.39
C ARG A 324 -6.85 21.86 -26.79
N ILE A 325 -6.73 21.84 -25.47
CA ILE A 325 -5.60 21.22 -24.77
C ILE A 325 -5.60 19.72 -25.01
N PHE A 326 -6.74 19.05 -24.84
CA PHE A 326 -6.84 17.62 -25.10
C PHE A 326 -6.52 17.26 -26.56
N ARG A 327 -6.99 18.06 -27.54
CA ARG A 327 -6.61 17.88 -28.95
C ARG A 327 -5.12 18.07 -29.21
N LYS A 328 -4.46 19.02 -28.52
CA LYS A 328 -2.99 19.23 -28.61
C LYS A 328 -2.22 17.99 -28.15
N TRP A 329 -2.72 17.29 -27.13
CA TRP A 329 -2.14 16.05 -26.61
C TRP A 329 -2.66 14.80 -27.31
N GLU A 330 -3.43 14.94 -28.40
CA GLU A 330 -4.01 13.83 -29.17
C GLU A 330 -4.92 12.91 -28.34
N ILE A 331 -5.60 13.47 -27.34
CA ILE A 331 -6.57 12.77 -26.49
C ILE A 331 -7.99 13.15 -26.89
N ASP A 332 -8.85 12.15 -27.06
CA ASP A 332 -10.28 12.35 -27.30
C ASP A 332 -10.92 13.08 -26.11
N ALA A 333 -11.64 14.15 -26.39
CA ALA A 333 -12.38 14.93 -25.39
C ALA A 333 -13.71 15.40 -25.97
N VAL A 334 -14.82 15.08 -25.29
CA VAL A 334 -16.17 15.39 -25.77
C VAL A 334 -17.11 15.79 -24.63
N THR A 335 -17.97 16.77 -24.87
CA THR A 335 -19.03 17.13 -23.92
C THR A 335 -20.17 16.13 -24.01
N ILE A 336 -20.32 15.32 -22.97
CA ILE A 336 -21.36 14.27 -22.90
C ILE A 336 -22.60 14.71 -22.13
N GLY A 337 -22.49 15.75 -21.30
CA GLY A 337 -23.55 16.09 -20.36
C GLY A 337 -23.44 17.47 -19.72
N LYS A 338 -24.18 17.66 -18.63
CA LYS A 338 -24.21 18.89 -17.84
C LYS A 338 -24.57 18.62 -16.38
N VAL A 339 -24.17 19.54 -15.50
CA VAL A 339 -24.58 19.56 -14.08
C VAL A 339 -26.02 20.08 -13.94
N THR A 340 -26.82 19.43 -13.10
CA THR A 340 -28.22 19.81 -12.80
C THR A 340 -28.42 20.09 -11.31
N ARG A 341 -29.56 20.70 -10.93
CA ARG A 341 -29.81 21.17 -9.55
C ARG A 341 -30.46 20.11 -8.65
N ASP A 342 -31.10 19.11 -9.21
CA ASP A 342 -32.10 18.28 -8.52
C ASP A 342 -31.54 17.02 -7.85
N GLY A 343 -30.23 16.83 -7.83
CA GLY A 343 -29.60 15.69 -7.15
C GLY A 343 -29.75 14.35 -7.88
N MET A 344 -30.21 14.36 -9.13
CA MET A 344 -30.48 13.15 -9.90
C MET A 344 -29.34 12.83 -10.87
N LEU A 345 -28.93 11.57 -10.94
CA LEU A 345 -28.22 11.01 -12.08
C LEU A 345 -29.24 10.68 -13.17
N ARG A 346 -29.16 11.38 -14.30
CA ARG A 346 -29.99 11.10 -15.49
C ARG A 346 -29.13 10.64 -16.65
N ILE A 347 -29.51 9.51 -17.21
CA ILE A 347 -28.80 8.90 -18.32
C ILE A 347 -29.76 8.85 -19.50
N LEU A 348 -29.35 9.50 -20.58
CA LEU A 348 -30.06 9.54 -21.85
C LEU A 348 -29.33 8.66 -22.87
N ASP A 349 -30.07 8.02 -23.76
CA ASP A 349 -29.53 7.43 -24.98
C ASP A 349 -30.34 7.99 -26.17
N ARG A 350 -29.68 8.79 -27.01
CA ARG A 350 -30.31 9.49 -28.15
C ARG A 350 -31.54 10.30 -27.72
N GLY A 351 -31.42 10.99 -26.58
CA GLY A 351 -32.48 11.79 -25.97
C GLY A 351 -33.58 11.00 -25.23
N LYS A 352 -33.57 9.67 -25.26
CA LYS A 352 -34.49 8.85 -24.47
C LYS A 352 -33.89 8.58 -23.08
N LYS A 353 -34.65 8.84 -22.02
CA LYS A 353 -34.23 8.53 -20.65
C LYS A 353 -34.15 7.01 -20.44
N VAL A 354 -32.95 6.51 -20.16
CA VAL A 354 -32.66 5.08 -19.93
C VAL A 354 -32.36 4.76 -18.47
N ALA A 355 -32.01 5.75 -17.64
CA ALA A 355 -31.95 5.61 -16.19
C ALA A 355 -32.13 6.96 -15.50
N GLU A 356 -32.74 6.94 -14.31
CA GLU A 356 -32.90 8.12 -13.45
C GLU A 356 -32.90 7.70 -11.98
N ILE A 357 -31.82 8.06 -11.28
CA ILE A 357 -31.56 7.59 -9.91
C ILE A 357 -31.11 8.78 -9.05
N PRO A 358 -31.59 8.93 -7.80
CA PRO A 358 -31.05 9.92 -6.87
C PRO A 358 -29.56 9.62 -6.55
N ASN A 359 -28.67 10.60 -6.66
CA ASN A 359 -27.23 10.39 -6.41
C ASN A 359 -26.95 9.87 -4.99
N ARG A 360 -27.68 10.38 -4.00
CA ARG A 360 -27.54 9.98 -2.59
C ARG A 360 -27.83 8.49 -2.38
N ALA A 361 -28.77 7.92 -3.15
CA ALA A 361 -29.09 6.50 -3.09
C ALA A 361 -27.91 5.60 -3.50
N LEU A 362 -27.03 6.09 -4.37
CA LEU A 362 -25.85 5.37 -4.86
C LEU A 362 -24.59 5.61 -4.01
N THR A 363 -24.60 6.64 -3.16
CA THR A 363 -23.42 7.11 -2.42
C THR A 363 -23.65 7.02 -0.91
N ASP A 364 -24.17 8.09 -0.29
CA ASP A 364 -24.32 8.20 1.17
C ASP A 364 -25.31 7.20 1.76
N GLU A 365 -26.35 6.85 1.00
CA GLU A 365 -27.40 5.94 1.44
C GLU A 365 -27.15 4.49 1.00
N ALA A 366 -25.99 4.18 0.42
CA ALA A 366 -25.61 2.78 0.17
C ALA A 366 -25.70 1.95 1.48
N PRO A 367 -26.03 0.65 1.41
CA PRO A 367 -26.12 -0.21 2.59
C PRO A 367 -24.88 -0.12 3.47
N VAL A 368 -25.10 -0.10 4.79
CA VAL A 368 -24.03 -0.23 5.80
C VAL A 368 -24.48 -1.29 6.78
N TYR A 369 -23.71 -2.37 6.86
CA TYR A 369 -24.04 -3.53 7.66
C TYR A 369 -23.34 -3.49 9.02
N ARG A 370 -24.06 -3.96 10.04
CA ARG A 370 -23.46 -4.42 11.29
C ARG A 370 -23.34 -5.93 11.21
N ARG A 371 -22.27 -6.40 10.56
CA ARG A 371 -21.99 -7.82 10.43
C ARG A 371 -21.79 -8.46 11.82
N PRO A 372 -22.11 -9.75 12.00
CA PRO A 372 -21.78 -10.47 13.24
C PRO A 372 -20.28 -10.41 13.54
N VAL A 373 -19.92 -10.33 14.83
CA VAL A 373 -18.53 -10.27 15.28
C VAL A 373 -18.35 -11.27 16.42
N ALA A 374 -17.42 -12.21 16.28
CA ALA A 374 -17.06 -13.14 17.33
C ALA A 374 -15.57 -13.45 17.28
N ALA A 375 -14.88 -13.41 18.42
CA ALA A 375 -13.50 -13.87 18.48
C ALA A 375 -13.43 -15.36 18.13
N PRO A 376 -12.39 -15.83 17.42
CA PRO A 376 -12.19 -17.25 17.17
C PRO A 376 -12.02 -18.00 18.51
N ALA A 377 -12.38 -19.28 18.51
CA ALA A 377 -12.11 -20.14 19.65
C ALA A 377 -10.58 -20.17 19.90
N PRO A 378 -10.13 -20.11 21.17
CA PRO A 378 -8.72 -20.23 21.48
C PRO A 378 -8.19 -21.56 20.93
N PRO A 379 -7.00 -21.58 20.33
CA PRO A 379 -6.43 -22.82 19.82
C PRO A 379 -6.30 -23.85 20.95
N SER A 380 -6.47 -25.12 20.60
CA SER A 380 -6.19 -26.23 21.53
C SER A 380 -4.74 -26.12 22.04
N PRO A 381 -4.48 -26.36 23.34
CA PRO A 381 -3.12 -26.34 23.86
C PRO A 381 -2.28 -27.41 23.15
N GLU A 382 -1.30 -26.98 22.37
CA GLU A 382 -0.33 -27.89 21.75
C GLU A 382 0.58 -28.52 22.82
N PRO A 383 1.05 -29.76 22.61
CA PRO A 383 1.97 -30.41 23.53
C PRO A 383 3.25 -29.58 23.73
N ALA A 384 3.76 -29.55 24.97
CA ALA A 384 5.00 -28.87 25.29
C ALA A 384 6.15 -29.39 24.41
N PRO A 385 7.06 -28.52 23.95
CA PRO A 385 8.20 -28.97 23.16
C PRO A 385 9.04 -29.94 23.99
N PRO A 386 9.72 -30.91 23.34
CA PRO A 386 10.66 -31.76 24.04
C PRO A 386 11.76 -30.91 24.68
N SER A 387 12.04 -31.18 25.96
CA SER A 387 13.12 -30.56 26.70
C SER A 387 14.47 -31.01 26.14
N GLY A 388 15.22 -30.11 25.52
CA GLY A 388 16.58 -30.39 25.05
C GLY A 388 17.24 -29.15 24.43
N SER A 389 18.43 -28.78 24.92
CA SER A 389 19.27 -27.78 24.28
C SER A 389 19.92 -28.40 23.05
N LEU A 390 19.45 -28.04 21.86
CA LEU A 390 20.15 -28.40 20.64
C LEU A 390 21.26 -27.39 20.42
N SER A 391 22.51 -27.86 20.43
CA SER A 391 23.66 -27.03 20.07
C SER A 391 23.57 -26.70 18.59
N LEU A 392 23.07 -25.51 18.27
CA LEU A 392 22.96 -25.01 16.90
C LEU A 392 24.21 -24.22 16.52
N ASP A 393 24.63 -24.34 15.26
CA ASP A 393 25.63 -23.47 14.65
C ASP A 393 24.96 -22.17 14.21
N TRP A 394 25.05 -21.14 15.03
CA TRP A 394 24.38 -19.86 14.79
C TRP A 394 24.82 -19.16 13.50
N GLY A 395 26.04 -19.44 13.02
CA GLY A 395 26.50 -18.94 11.73
C GLY A 395 25.70 -19.53 10.56
N LYS A 396 25.41 -20.84 10.61
CA LYS A 396 24.54 -21.50 9.62
C LYS A 396 23.09 -21.05 9.73
N VAL A 397 22.64 -20.79 10.95
CA VAL A 397 21.30 -20.24 11.20
C VAL A 397 21.13 -18.89 10.49
N LEU A 398 22.11 -17.99 10.63
CA LEU A 398 22.11 -16.70 9.93
C LEU A 398 22.09 -16.88 8.41
N GLU A 399 22.89 -17.81 7.87
CA GLU A 399 22.86 -18.14 6.44
C GLU A 399 21.49 -18.65 5.97
N CYS A 400 20.80 -19.45 6.78
CA CYS A 400 19.44 -19.90 6.48
C CYS A 400 18.42 -18.75 6.47
N PHE A 401 18.54 -17.78 7.37
CA PHE A 401 17.70 -16.59 7.35
C PHE A 401 17.95 -15.76 6.09
N LEU A 402 19.20 -15.41 5.81
CA LEU A 402 19.57 -14.61 4.64
C LEU A 402 19.23 -15.32 3.31
N GLY A 403 19.31 -16.65 3.28
CA GLY A 403 18.90 -17.49 2.16
C GLY A 403 17.39 -17.77 2.07
N SER A 404 16.56 -17.18 2.94
CA SER A 404 15.11 -17.31 2.90
C SER A 404 14.49 -16.31 1.92
N PRO A 405 13.50 -16.71 1.10
CA PRO A 405 12.80 -15.77 0.23
C PRO A 405 12.19 -14.56 0.95
N ASN A 406 11.91 -14.62 2.25
CA ASN A 406 11.33 -13.50 3.01
C ASN A 406 12.35 -12.51 3.59
N LEU A 407 13.64 -12.84 3.62
CA LEU A 407 14.70 -11.94 4.10
C LEU A 407 15.79 -11.67 3.06
N SER A 408 15.81 -12.43 1.97
CA SER A 408 16.76 -12.26 0.88
C SER A 408 16.59 -10.93 0.14
N SER A 409 17.56 -10.57 -0.68
CA SER A 409 17.52 -9.38 -1.50
C SER A 409 16.31 -9.31 -2.42
N ARG A 410 15.71 -8.12 -2.52
CA ARG A 410 14.65 -7.78 -3.48
C ARG A 410 15.19 -7.32 -4.84
N GLU A 411 16.49 -7.47 -5.08
CA GLU A 411 17.19 -6.96 -6.26
C GLU A 411 16.63 -7.45 -7.59
N TRP A 412 16.20 -8.71 -7.66
CA TRP A 412 15.55 -9.23 -8.86
C TRP A 412 14.27 -8.44 -9.22
N VAL A 413 13.53 -7.94 -8.22
CA VAL A 413 12.29 -7.18 -8.42
C VAL A 413 12.62 -5.76 -8.87
N TYR A 414 13.35 -5.00 -8.06
CA TYR A 414 13.53 -3.57 -8.32
C TYR A 414 14.46 -3.24 -9.48
N ARG A 415 15.30 -4.18 -9.96
CA ARG A 415 16.10 -3.99 -11.19
C ARG A 415 15.25 -3.96 -12.46
N GLN A 416 14.02 -4.47 -12.40
CA GLN A 416 13.07 -4.40 -13.52
C GLN A 416 12.32 -3.06 -13.56
N TYR A 417 12.37 -2.30 -12.45
CA TYR A 417 11.74 -1.00 -12.34
C TYR A 417 12.74 0.12 -12.57
N ASP A 418 12.30 1.14 -13.27
CA ASP A 418 12.97 2.42 -13.19
C ASP A 418 12.77 3.01 -11.78
N HIS A 419 13.87 3.43 -11.16
CA HIS A 419 13.90 4.08 -9.86
C HIS A 419 14.62 5.44 -9.91
N MET A 420 14.92 5.96 -11.10
CA MET A 420 15.77 7.14 -11.32
C MET A 420 15.16 8.20 -12.25
N VAL A 421 14.07 7.91 -12.94
CA VAL A 421 13.34 8.82 -13.84
C VAL A 421 13.03 10.12 -13.10
N ARG A 422 13.27 11.24 -13.80
CA ARG A 422 13.26 12.62 -13.29
C ARG A 422 14.37 13.00 -12.32
N THR A 423 15.30 12.07 -12.03
CA THR A 423 16.52 12.26 -11.22
C THR A 423 16.25 12.85 -9.83
N ASN A 424 15.15 12.41 -9.21
CA ASN A 424 14.73 12.87 -7.89
C ASN A 424 15.08 11.92 -6.75
N THR A 425 15.19 10.63 -7.03
CA THR A 425 15.53 9.62 -6.03
C THR A 425 16.91 9.91 -5.43
N VAL A 426 16.95 10.00 -4.11
CA VAL A 426 18.17 10.22 -3.31
C VAL A 426 18.58 8.95 -2.60
N GLN A 427 17.59 8.21 -2.11
CA GLN A 427 17.75 6.86 -1.55
C GLN A 427 16.89 5.91 -2.38
N ALA A 428 17.56 4.99 -3.07
CA ALA A 428 16.94 3.99 -3.94
C ALA A 428 16.48 2.76 -3.11
N PRO A 429 15.81 1.77 -3.74
CA PRO A 429 15.39 0.54 -3.07
C PRO A 429 16.53 -0.18 -2.34
N GLY A 430 16.20 -0.87 -1.25
CA GLY A 430 17.13 -1.64 -0.42
C GLY A 430 17.55 -0.97 0.90
N ALA A 431 17.02 0.21 1.20
CA ALA A 431 17.05 0.82 2.52
C ALA A 431 15.68 0.73 3.21
N ASP A 432 15.61 1.11 4.48
CA ASP A 432 14.40 1.12 5.31
C ASP A 432 13.28 1.98 4.71
N ALA A 433 13.64 3.11 4.08
CA ALA A 433 12.68 3.98 3.40
C ALA A 433 13.23 4.51 2.08
N ALA A 434 12.36 4.65 1.09
CA ALA A 434 12.67 5.31 -0.16
C ALA A 434 12.64 6.83 0.03
N VAL A 435 13.58 7.57 -0.59
CA VAL A 435 13.66 9.04 -0.41
C VAL A 435 13.76 9.75 -1.75
N VAL A 436 12.84 10.69 -2.00
CA VAL A 436 12.81 11.54 -3.20
C VAL A 436 12.94 13.02 -2.83
N ARG A 437 13.79 13.76 -3.54
CA ARG A 437 13.96 15.20 -3.29
C ARG A 437 12.79 16.02 -3.82
N VAL A 438 12.46 17.10 -3.13
CA VAL A 438 11.58 18.15 -3.64
C VAL A 438 12.45 19.22 -4.31
N LYS A 439 12.51 19.21 -5.65
CA LYS A 439 13.36 20.13 -6.41
C LYS A 439 13.12 21.59 -6.02
N ASN A 440 14.18 22.39 -6.06
CA ASN A 440 14.19 23.82 -5.70
C ASN A 440 13.85 24.11 -4.23
N THR A 441 13.96 23.10 -3.36
CA THR A 441 13.83 23.26 -1.90
C THR A 441 14.97 22.51 -1.20
N ARG A 442 15.03 22.61 0.13
CA ARG A 442 15.93 21.78 0.96
C ARG A 442 15.27 20.48 1.45
N LYS A 443 14.06 20.18 0.97
CA LYS A 443 13.21 19.10 1.47
C LYS A 443 13.37 17.82 0.66
N ALA A 444 13.13 16.70 1.33
CA ALA A 444 12.85 15.42 0.69
C ALA A 444 11.68 14.73 1.37
N LEU A 445 11.06 13.83 0.63
CA LEU A 445 9.96 13.00 1.07
C LEU A 445 10.49 11.59 1.23
N ALA A 446 10.31 11.02 2.42
CA ALA A 446 10.60 9.63 2.72
C ALA A 446 9.29 8.83 2.71
N MET A 447 9.35 7.58 2.27
CA MET A 447 8.18 6.71 2.19
C MET A 447 8.55 5.27 2.55
N SER A 448 7.64 4.58 3.23
CA SER A 448 7.74 3.18 3.66
C SER A 448 6.40 2.46 3.43
N LEU A 449 6.46 1.13 3.22
CA LEU A 449 5.30 0.23 3.13
C LEU A 449 5.58 -0.99 4.01
N ASP A 450 4.66 -1.31 4.92
CA ASP A 450 4.86 -2.39 5.89
C ASP A 450 3.53 -3.09 6.18
N GLY A 451 3.50 -4.42 6.08
CA GLY A 451 2.30 -5.22 6.32
C GLY A 451 2.58 -6.66 6.71
N ASN A 452 2.81 -6.92 8.00
CA ASN A 452 3.13 -8.25 8.50
C ASN A 452 1.88 -9.08 8.85
N GLY A 453 1.41 -9.88 7.88
CA GLY A 453 0.26 -10.76 8.05
C GLY A 453 0.44 -11.85 9.10
N ARG A 454 1.68 -12.32 9.35
CA ARG A 454 1.97 -13.35 10.36
C ARG A 454 1.65 -12.86 11.77
N TYR A 455 2.04 -11.64 12.11
CA TYR A 455 1.70 -11.04 13.41
C TYR A 455 0.19 -10.83 13.52
N CYS A 456 -0.46 -10.36 12.46
CA CYS A 456 -1.90 -10.14 12.47
C CYS A 456 -2.72 -11.44 12.55
N ARG A 457 -2.20 -12.56 12.02
CA ARG A 457 -2.77 -13.90 12.21
C ARG A 457 -2.73 -14.32 13.69
N GLN A 458 -1.64 -14.00 14.39
CA GLN A 458 -1.45 -14.34 15.81
C GLN A 458 -2.27 -13.44 16.72
N ASP A 459 -2.20 -12.13 16.50
CA ASP A 459 -3.01 -11.11 17.17
C ASP A 459 -3.29 -9.97 16.17
N PRO A 460 -4.51 -9.83 15.65
CA PRO A 460 -4.83 -8.83 14.63
C PRO A 460 -4.70 -7.39 15.12
N ARG A 461 -4.88 -7.13 16.42
CA ARG A 461 -4.76 -5.77 16.97
C ARG A 461 -3.29 -5.41 17.11
N VAL A 462 -2.51 -6.26 17.80
CA VAL A 462 -1.09 -6.02 18.04
C VAL A 462 -0.30 -6.07 16.73
N GLY A 463 -0.61 -7.02 15.85
CA GLY A 463 0.02 -7.10 14.53
C GLY A 463 -0.20 -5.84 13.70
N ALA A 464 -1.40 -5.26 13.73
CA ALA A 464 -1.68 -4.00 13.05
C ALA A 464 -0.95 -2.80 13.70
N GLN A 465 -0.81 -2.79 15.03
CA GLN A 465 0.01 -1.77 15.71
C GLN A 465 1.49 -1.88 15.30
N LEU A 466 2.02 -3.11 15.21
CA LEU A 466 3.39 -3.38 14.79
C LEU A 466 3.66 -2.88 13.36
N SER A 467 2.76 -3.12 12.40
CA SER A 467 2.91 -2.60 11.03
C SER A 467 2.96 -1.07 10.99
N VAL A 468 2.11 -0.38 11.78
CA VAL A 468 2.17 1.09 11.87
C VAL A 468 3.46 1.56 12.52
N ALA A 469 3.89 0.90 13.60
CA ALA A 469 5.10 1.23 14.32
C ALA A 469 6.35 1.09 13.45
N GLU A 470 6.48 -0.03 12.75
CA GLU A 470 7.57 -0.32 11.82
C GLU A 470 7.62 0.67 10.66
N SER A 471 6.48 0.95 10.03
CA SER A 471 6.42 1.94 8.96
C SER A 471 6.87 3.33 9.39
N CYS A 472 6.52 3.72 10.62
CA CYS A 472 6.98 4.96 11.24
C CYS A 472 8.48 4.91 11.57
N ARG A 473 8.97 3.78 12.07
CA ARG A 473 10.37 3.54 12.44
C ARG A 473 11.28 3.64 11.22
N ASN A 474 10.89 3.04 10.10
CA ASN A 474 11.60 3.07 8.83
C ASN A 474 11.80 4.50 8.31
N LEU A 475 10.78 5.36 8.42
CA LEU A 475 10.91 6.78 8.10
C LEU A 475 11.89 7.50 9.04
N VAL A 476 11.83 7.20 10.34
CA VAL A 476 12.70 7.80 11.35
C VAL A 476 14.16 7.39 11.15
N CYS A 477 14.43 6.12 10.81
CA CYS A 477 15.77 5.63 10.46
C CYS A 477 16.35 6.38 9.25
N ALA A 478 15.51 6.75 8.27
CA ALA A 478 15.92 7.60 7.16
C ALA A 478 16.15 9.09 7.52
N GLY A 479 15.87 9.48 8.77
CA GLY A 479 15.96 10.86 9.25
C GLY A 479 14.73 11.71 8.95
N ALA A 480 13.60 11.10 8.60
CA ALA A 480 12.35 11.80 8.32
C ALA A 480 11.53 12.01 9.58
N ARG A 481 10.76 13.10 9.60
CA ARG A 481 9.63 13.28 10.50
C ARG A 481 8.38 12.70 9.84
N PRO A 482 7.76 11.64 10.40
CA PRO A 482 6.51 11.10 9.89
C PRO A 482 5.41 12.17 9.81
N LEU A 483 4.61 12.16 8.74
CA LEU A 483 3.52 13.11 8.52
C LEU A 483 2.15 12.46 8.61
N ALA A 484 1.93 11.37 7.87
CA ALA A 484 0.64 10.75 7.75
C ALA A 484 0.78 9.37 7.11
N ALA A 485 -0.27 8.56 7.26
CA ALA A 485 -0.34 7.23 6.71
C ALA A 485 -1.56 7.04 5.80
N THR A 486 -1.48 6.05 4.93
CA THR A 486 -2.57 5.48 4.16
C THR A 486 -2.58 3.98 4.43
N ASN A 487 -3.73 3.33 4.42
CA ASN A 487 -3.81 1.90 4.67
C ASN A 487 -4.44 1.15 3.50
N CYS A 488 -4.00 -0.07 3.24
CA CYS A 488 -4.71 -1.03 2.40
C CYS A 488 -5.03 -2.28 3.22
N LEU A 489 -6.29 -2.46 3.60
CA LEU A 489 -6.71 -3.62 4.37
C LEU A 489 -6.99 -4.78 3.42
N ASN A 490 -6.28 -5.91 3.56
CA ASN A 490 -6.59 -7.13 2.82
C ASN A 490 -7.01 -8.22 3.82
N LEU A 491 -8.28 -8.62 3.80
CA LEU A 491 -8.82 -9.66 4.68
C LEU A 491 -9.78 -10.58 3.92
N GLY A 492 -10.19 -11.66 4.58
CA GLY A 492 -11.15 -12.63 4.07
C GLY A 492 -12.60 -12.14 4.02
N ASN A 493 -13.54 -13.07 4.04
CA ASN A 493 -14.98 -12.83 3.92
C ASN A 493 -15.55 -12.23 5.22
N PRO A 494 -16.04 -10.98 5.21
CA PRO A 494 -16.51 -10.27 6.40
C PRO A 494 -17.86 -10.75 6.93
N GLU A 495 -18.51 -11.70 6.24
CA GLU A 495 -19.76 -12.31 6.70
C GLU A 495 -19.51 -13.38 7.78
N LYS A 496 -18.28 -13.92 7.82
CA LYS A 496 -17.82 -14.82 8.87
C LYS A 496 -17.51 -14.02 10.15
N PRO A 497 -18.12 -14.36 11.31
CA PRO A 497 -17.95 -13.59 12.55
C PRO A 497 -16.49 -13.38 13.00
N GLU A 498 -15.65 -14.38 12.79
CA GLU A 498 -14.22 -14.41 13.13
C GLU A 498 -13.38 -13.49 12.23
N ILE A 499 -13.70 -13.42 10.94
CA ILE A 499 -13.04 -12.51 10.01
C ILE A 499 -13.47 -11.07 10.28
N MET A 500 -14.76 -10.84 10.53
CA MET A 500 -15.22 -9.50 10.92
C MET A 500 -14.58 -9.07 12.24
N TRP A 501 -14.40 -9.98 13.19
CA TRP A 501 -13.61 -9.71 14.40
C TRP A 501 -12.18 -9.29 14.09
N GLN A 502 -11.47 -10.00 13.20
CA GLN A 502 -10.13 -9.60 12.75
C GLN A 502 -10.13 -8.19 12.14
N VAL A 503 -11.06 -7.86 11.23
CA VAL A 503 -11.19 -6.50 10.67
C VAL A 503 -11.39 -5.47 11.79
N THR A 504 -12.23 -5.77 12.79
CA THR A 504 -12.48 -4.81 13.88
C THR A 504 -11.24 -4.55 14.72
N GLN A 505 -10.44 -5.59 14.99
CA GLN A 505 -9.21 -5.52 15.79
C GLN A 505 -8.07 -4.85 15.01
N VAL A 506 -7.91 -5.18 13.73
CA VAL A 506 -6.93 -4.52 12.84
C VAL A 506 -7.18 -3.01 12.82
N VAL A 507 -8.42 -2.58 12.57
CA VAL A 507 -8.74 -1.13 12.52
C VAL A 507 -8.51 -0.45 13.87
N GLU A 508 -8.77 -1.13 14.99
CA GLU A 508 -8.49 -0.57 16.32
C GLU A 508 -6.99 -0.45 16.58
N GLY A 509 -6.21 -1.47 16.22
CA GLY A 509 -4.75 -1.46 16.35
C GLY A 509 -4.10 -0.34 15.53
N ILE A 510 -4.53 -0.16 14.27
CA ILE A 510 -4.09 0.97 13.44
C ILE A 510 -4.44 2.30 14.13
N ALA A 511 -5.68 2.43 14.62
CA ALA A 511 -6.12 3.67 15.24
C ALA A 511 -5.32 4.03 16.50
N GLU A 512 -4.99 3.06 17.34
CA GLU A 512 -4.18 3.25 18.54
C GLU A 512 -2.74 3.66 18.20
N ALA A 513 -2.07 2.94 17.31
CA ALA A 513 -0.70 3.23 16.93
C ALA A 513 -0.58 4.59 16.20
N CYS A 514 -1.50 4.91 15.28
CA CYS A 514 -1.52 6.20 14.60
C CYS A 514 -1.77 7.38 15.56
N ARG A 515 -2.57 7.20 16.61
CA ARG A 515 -2.74 8.23 17.66
C ARG A 515 -1.47 8.42 18.46
N ALA A 516 -0.81 7.34 18.86
CA ALA A 516 0.43 7.40 19.64
C ALA A 516 1.60 8.04 18.85
N LEU A 517 1.70 7.73 17.56
CA LEU A 517 2.77 8.20 16.68
C LEU A 517 2.43 9.51 15.93
N GLU A 518 1.25 10.08 16.17
CA GLU A 518 0.75 11.31 15.54
C GLU A 518 0.73 11.26 14.00
N THR A 519 0.40 10.09 13.44
CA THR A 519 0.40 9.80 12.01
C THR A 519 -1.03 9.52 11.53
N PRO A 520 -1.85 10.56 11.30
CA PRO A 520 -3.25 10.37 10.89
C PRO A 520 -3.37 9.65 9.55
N ILE A 521 -4.46 8.89 9.39
CA ILE A 521 -4.85 8.23 8.16
C ILE A 521 -5.51 9.25 7.22
N THR A 522 -4.90 9.51 6.06
CA THR A 522 -5.40 10.48 5.08
C THR A 522 -6.29 9.84 4.00
N GLY A 523 -6.23 8.51 3.88
CA GLY A 523 -6.98 7.73 2.90
C GLY A 523 -6.62 6.25 2.98
N GLY A 524 -7.18 5.44 2.09
CA GLY A 524 -6.86 4.03 2.03
C GLY A 524 -7.80 3.24 1.12
N ASN A 525 -7.62 1.92 1.17
CA ASN A 525 -8.38 0.94 0.43
C ASN A 525 -8.72 -0.26 1.34
N VAL A 526 -9.80 -0.98 1.02
CA VAL A 526 -10.19 -2.22 1.70
C VAL A 526 -10.53 -3.26 0.64
N SER A 527 -9.76 -4.33 0.61
CA SER A 527 -10.05 -5.55 -0.11
C SER A 527 -10.50 -6.62 0.87
N LEU A 528 -11.77 -7.02 0.76
CA LEU A 528 -12.35 -8.13 1.51
C LEU A 528 -12.58 -9.32 0.56
N TYR A 529 -13.04 -10.44 1.10
CA TYR A 529 -13.29 -11.67 0.34
C TYR A 529 -12.03 -12.29 -0.31
N ASN A 530 -10.83 -12.01 0.24
CA ASN A 530 -9.60 -12.69 -0.18
C ASN A 530 -9.56 -14.12 0.41
N GLU A 531 -10.46 -14.96 -0.07
CA GLU A 531 -10.61 -16.37 0.32
C GLU A 531 -10.88 -17.24 -0.91
N THR A 532 -10.38 -18.47 -0.86
CA THR A 532 -10.62 -19.49 -1.90
C THR A 532 -10.99 -20.79 -1.21
N LEU A 533 -12.11 -21.39 -1.62
CA LEU A 533 -12.60 -22.66 -1.04
C LEU A 533 -12.76 -22.62 0.49
N GLY A 534 -13.14 -21.46 1.04
CA GLY A 534 -13.35 -21.24 2.47
C GLY A 534 -12.08 -21.01 3.30
N GLU A 535 -10.89 -21.04 2.70
CA GLU A 535 -9.63 -20.67 3.33
C GLU A 535 -9.22 -19.24 2.94
N GLY A 536 -9.10 -18.37 3.95
CA GLY A 536 -8.68 -16.99 3.77
C GLY A 536 -7.18 -16.78 3.92
N ILE A 537 -6.71 -15.66 3.37
CA ILE A 537 -5.38 -15.13 3.65
C ILE A 537 -5.19 -14.81 5.14
N ASP A 538 -3.94 -14.69 5.58
CA ASP A 538 -3.67 -14.04 6.86
C ASP A 538 -4.13 -12.56 6.80
N PRO A 539 -4.71 -12.00 7.88
CA PRO A 539 -5.13 -10.60 7.89
C PRO A 539 -3.94 -9.69 7.58
N THR A 540 -4.00 -8.92 6.49
CA THR A 540 -2.83 -8.17 5.99
C THR A 540 -3.16 -6.69 5.81
N PRO A 541 -3.12 -5.90 6.89
CA PRO A 541 -3.14 -4.44 6.79
C PRO A 541 -1.79 -3.92 6.32
N VAL A 542 -1.75 -3.40 5.09
CA VAL A 542 -0.58 -2.68 4.57
C VAL A 542 -0.66 -1.23 5.02
N ILE A 543 0.38 -0.74 5.65
CA ILE A 543 0.52 0.67 6.03
C ILE A 543 1.53 1.30 5.09
N GLY A 544 1.10 2.34 4.37
CA GLY A 544 2.02 3.22 3.65
C GLY A 544 2.15 4.53 4.39
N MET A 545 3.37 4.97 4.68
CA MET A 545 3.61 6.19 5.44
C MET A 545 4.50 7.16 4.68
N VAL A 546 4.21 8.45 4.83
CA VAL A 546 5.00 9.55 4.22
C VAL A 546 5.59 10.40 5.32
N GLY A 547 6.89 10.70 5.19
CA GLY A 547 7.65 11.56 6.10
C GLY A 547 8.38 12.69 5.37
N LEU A 548 8.72 13.74 6.11
CA LEU A 548 9.47 14.90 5.62
C LEU A 548 10.88 14.92 6.19
N ILE A 549 11.87 15.04 5.32
CA ILE A 549 13.26 15.32 5.68
C ILE A 549 13.54 16.79 5.36
N GLU A 550 13.89 17.58 6.38
CA GLU A 550 14.24 18.99 6.20
C GLU A 550 15.29 19.44 7.24
N PRO A 551 16.49 19.90 6.82
CA PRO A 551 17.03 19.85 5.45
C PRO A 551 17.47 18.44 5.04
N LEU A 552 17.67 18.22 3.73
CA LEU A 552 18.13 16.97 3.13
C LEU A 552 19.41 16.39 3.76
N SER A 553 20.27 17.21 4.37
CA SER A 553 21.49 16.75 5.06
C SER A 553 21.21 15.87 6.30
N ARG A 554 19.95 15.84 6.78
CA ARG A 554 19.49 14.92 7.83
C ARG A 554 19.24 13.51 7.33
N LEU A 555 19.24 13.27 6.02
CA LEU A 555 19.09 11.93 5.45
C LEU A 555 20.14 10.98 6.04
N ARG A 556 19.67 9.81 6.46
CA ARG A 556 20.50 8.68 6.88
C ARG A 556 20.12 7.45 6.09
N GLY A 557 21.11 6.62 5.79
CA GLY A 557 20.89 5.30 5.20
C GLY A 557 21.10 4.21 6.24
N SER A 558 20.71 2.98 5.89
CA SER A 558 20.77 1.81 6.77
C SER A 558 22.18 1.24 6.93
N TRP A 559 23.10 1.51 6.00
CA TRP A 559 24.40 0.85 5.95
C TRP A 559 25.46 1.43 6.87
N PHE A 560 26.43 0.60 7.25
CA PHE A 560 27.70 1.05 7.79
C PHE A 560 28.41 1.96 6.78
N LEU A 561 29.00 3.04 7.28
CA LEU A 561 29.67 4.04 6.44
C LEU A 561 31.20 3.92 6.49
N GLN A 562 31.74 3.61 7.67
CA GLN A 562 33.18 3.61 7.90
C GLN A 562 33.56 2.68 9.05
N GLU A 563 34.76 2.09 8.94
CA GLU A 563 35.42 1.35 10.00
C GLU A 563 35.64 2.22 11.26
N GLY A 564 35.57 1.61 12.43
CA GLY A 564 35.78 2.26 13.73
C GLY A 564 34.55 2.99 14.29
N HIS A 565 33.49 3.21 13.51
CA HIS A 565 32.22 3.72 14.03
C HIS A 565 31.65 2.78 15.10
N ARG A 566 31.06 3.37 16.14
CA ARG A 566 30.46 2.65 17.27
C ARG A 566 29.06 2.19 16.89
N ILE A 567 28.76 0.92 17.12
CA ILE A 567 27.45 0.31 16.87
C ILE A 567 26.67 0.29 18.18
N VAL A 568 25.48 0.86 18.16
CA VAL A 568 24.64 1.07 19.33
C VAL A 568 23.22 0.60 19.02
N LEU A 569 22.62 -0.14 19.95
CA LEU A 569 21.20 -0.48 19.91
C LEU A 569 20.42 0.51 20.78
N LEU A 570 19.47 1.21 20.16
CA LEU A 570 18.42 1.95 20.86
C LEU A 570 17.24 1.01 21.09
N GLY A 571 16.76 0.93 22.32
CA GLY A 571 15.70 0.00 22.73
C GLY A 571 16.23 -1.23 23.47
N PRO A 572 15.33 -2.17 23.81
CA PRO A 572 15.69 -3.33 24.62
C PRO A 572 16.58 -4.31 23.85
N LEU A 573 17.61 -4.83 24.51
CA LEU A 573 18.43 -5.93 23.96
C LEU A 573 17.66 -7.25 23.90
N VAL A 574 16.84 -7.50 24.93
CA VAL A 574 16.00 -8.69 25.08
C VAL A 574 14.57 -8.26 25.41
N GLY A 575 13.59 -8.86 24.73
CA GLY A 575 12.16 -8.67 24.97
C GLY A 575 11.46 -9.98 25.32
N GLN A 576 10.14 -10.02 25.18
CA GLN A 576 9.37 -11.26 25.37
C GLN A 576 9.59 -12.22 24.18
N PRO A 577 9.91 -13.50 24.38
CA PRO A 577 10.21 -14.44 23.29
C PRO A 577 9.07 -14.57 22.26
N THR A 578 9.39 -14.45 20.96
CA THR A 578 8.42 -14.47 19.85
C THR A 578 8.72 -15.52 18.76
N SER A 579 7.75 -15.75 17.87
CA SER A 579 7.63 -16.93 16.99
C SER A 579 8.71 -17.13 15.95
N TYR A 580 9.55 -16.15 15.63
CA TYR A 580 10.42 -16.28 14.46
C TYR A 580 11.79 -16.92 14.71
N SER A 581 12.16 -17.12 15.98
CA SER A 581 13.17 -18.13 16.31
C SER A 581 12.81 -19.54 15.79
N SER A 582 11.55 -19.75 15.31
CA SER A 582 11.10 -20.98 14.69
C SER A 582 11.37 -21.16 13.19
N ALA A 583 11.80 -20.15 12.44
CA ALA A 583 12.17 -20.36 11.02
C ALA A 583 13.50 -21.13 10.89
N VAL A 584 14.42 -20.91 11.83
CA VAL A 584 15.60 -21.76 12.10
C VAL A 584 15.21 -23.20 12.42
N ARG A 585 14.01 -23.35 12.98
CA ARG A 585 13.40 -24.61 13.38
C ARG A 585 12.54 -25.25 12.28
N ARG A 586 12.82 -24.99 11.00
CA ARG A 586 12.28 -25.85 9.93
C ARG A 586 12.64 -27.35 10.09
N ASN A 587 13.52 -27.70 11.04
CA ASN A 587 13.72 -29.07 11.53
C ASN A 587 13.42 -29.30 13.03
N LEU A 588 12.93 -28.32 13.81
CA LEU A 588 12.83 -28.43 15.27
C LEU A 588 11.66 -27.64 15.89
N TRP A 589 10.43 -28.12 15.71
CA TRP A 589 9.27 -27.74 16.54
C TRP A 589 8.78 -26.30 16.33
N VAL A 590 7.79 -26.20 15.45
CA VAL A 590 6.84 -25.09 15.33
C VAL A 590 6.25 -24.84 16.72
N ARG A 591 6.65 -23.73 17.35
CA ARG A 591 5.81 -23.07 18.34
C ARG A 591 5.15 -21.91 17.60
N ALA A 592 3.83 -21.89 17.57
CA ALA A 592 3.10 -20.63 17.42
C ALA A 592 3.30 -19.82 18.71
N LEU A 593 4.51 -19.27 18.92
CA LEU A 593 4.72 -18.30 19.99
C LEU A 593 3.84 -17.07 19.71
N PRO A 594 3.38 -16.36 20.76
CA PRO A 594 2.49 -15.22 20.61
C PRO A 594 3.13 -14.11 19.78
N CYS A 595 2.26 -13.24 19.26
CA CYS A 595 2.65 -11.98 18.62
C CYS A 595 3.52 -11.16 19.60
N PRO A 596 4.61 -10.49 19.14
CA PRO A 596 5.40 -9.63 20.02
C PRO A 596 4.51 -8.57 20.68
N PRO A 597 4.51 -8.44 22.01
CA PRO A 597 3.82 -7.34 22.63
C PRO A 597 4.52 -6.02 22.24
N LEU A 598 3.72 -5.01 21.95
CA LEU A 598 4.22 -3.67 21.65
C LEU A 598 3.88 -2.71 22.81
N ASP A 599 4.92 -2.13 23.41
CA ASP A 599 4.78 -0.94 24.26
C ASP A 599 4.86 0.29 23.35
N LEU A 600 3.68 0.86 23.03
CA LEU A 600 3.59 2.04 22.16
C LEU A 600 4.32 3.26 22.72
N ASP A 601 4.33 3.44 24.05
CA ASP A 601 5.03 4.57 24.66
C ASP A 601 6.54 4.40 24.52
N LEU A 602 7.06 3.18 24.68
CA LEU A 602 8.47 2.88 24.42
C LEU A 602 8.82 3.10 22.95
N GLU A 603 7.99 2.62 22.01
CA GLU A 603 8.19 2.82 20.58
C GLU A 603 8.32 4.30 20.23
N VAL A 604 7.40 5.15 20.73
CA VAL A 604 7.44 6.61 20.53
C VAL A 604 8.75 7.20 21.06
N ARG A 605 9.20 6.79 22.25
CA ARG A 605 10.43 7.32 22.86
C ARG A 605 11.70 6.87 22.11
N VAL A 606 11.74 5.62 21.65
CA VAL A 606 12.85 5.08 20.83
C VAL A 606 12.96 5.86 19.51
N GLN A 607 11.85 6.00 18.79
CA GLN A 607 11.82 6.76 17.53
C GLN A 607 12.19 8.24 17.74
N ARG A 608 11.69 8.87 18.82
CA ARG A 608 12.05 10.24 19.17
C ARG A 608 13.55 10.37 19.46
N THR A 609 14.14 9.43 20.19
CA THR A 609 15.58 9.40 20.51
C THR A 609 16.42 9.30 19.24
N CYS A 610 16.05 8.40 18.32
CA CYS A 610 16.73 8.27 17.03
C CYS A 610 16.65 9.57 16.22
N ARG A 611 15.44 10.13 16.07
CA ARG A 611 15.25 11.39 15.33
C ARG A 611 16.05 12.54 15.94
N GLU A 612 16.01 12.71 17.26
CA GLU A 612 16.77 13.75 17.96
C GLU A 612 18.29 13.55 17.79
N GLY A 613 18.78 12.30 17.84
CA GLY A 613 20.19 11.98 17.56
C GLY A 613 20.61 12.32 16.12
N ILE A 614 19.74 12.10 15.14
CA ILE A 614 19.97 12.48 13.73
C ILE A 614 19.95 14.01 13.57
N GLU A 615 18.99 14.69 14.18
CA GLU A 615 18.84 16.15 14.12
C GLU A 615 20.04 16.90 14.72
N ASN A 616 20.63 16.33 15.78
CA ASN A 616 21.86 16.83 16.41
C ASN A 616 23.14 16.39 15.69
N GLY A 617 23.05 15.63 14.59
CA GLY A 617 24.20 15.17 13.82
C GLY A 617 25.05 14.10 14.50
N LEU A 618 24.51 13.43 15.52
CA LEU A 618 25.23 12.41 16.30
C LEU A 618 25.23 11.04 15.59
N ILE A 619 24.08 10.69 15.01
CA ILE A 619 23.85 9.42 14.31
C ILE A 619 24.30 9.55 12.85
N LEU A 620 25.04 8.55 12.38
CA LEU A 620 25.66 8.47 11.06
C LEU A 620 24.94 7.51 10.11
N SER A 621 24.43 6.41 10.64
CA SER A 621 23.50 5.50 9.98
C SER A 621 22.51 4.94 10.99
N ALA A 622 21.32 4.55 10.52
CA ALA A 622 20.28 3.97 11.35
C ALA A 622 19.54 2.90 10.55
N HIS A 623 19.33 1.75 11.16
CA HIS A 623 18.60 0.63 10.60
C HIS A 623 17.66 0.07 11.65
N ASP A 624 16.42 -0.15 11.27
CA ASP A 624 15.42 -0.79 12.11
C ASP A 624 15.80 -2.28 12.37
N CYS A 625 15.32 -2.88 13.47
CA CYS A 625 15.64 -4.27 13.82
C CYS A 625 14.37 -5.12 13.91
N SER A 626 13.90 -5.52 12.73
CA SER A 626 12.65 -6.22 12.46
C SER A 626 12.84 -7.74 12.31
N GLU A 627 12.45 -8.32 11.17
CA GLU A 627 12.46 -9.76 10.93
C GLU A 627 13.87 -10.37 10.92
N GLY A 628 13.98 -11.57 11.49
CA GLY A 628 15.28 -12.25 11.64
C GLY A 628 16.18 -11.67 12.74
N GLY A 629 15.79 -10.55 13.36
CA GLY A 629 16.38 -10.03 14.59
C GLY A 629 17.75 -9.36 14.41
N LEU A 630 18.48 -9.27 15.54
CA LEU A 630 19.71 -8.49 15.65
C LEU A 630 20.80 -8.93 14.66
N ALA A 631 20.97 -10.25 14.47
CA ALA A 631 22.02 -10.78 13.61
C ALA A 631 21.77 -10.47 12.13
N VAL A 632 20.51 -10.53 11.68
CA VAL A 632 20.13 -10.19 10.30
C VAL A 632 20.30 -8.70 10.07
N ALA A 633 19.77 -7.85 10.96
CA ALA A 633 19.92 -6.40 10.85
C ALA A 633 21.40 -5.98 10.80
N LEU A 634 22.28 -6.55 11.64
CA LEU A 634 23.73 -6.29 11.57
C LEU A 634 24.37 -6.72 10.24
N ALA A 635 23.92 -7.84 9.66
CA ALA A 635 24.40 -8.30 8.36
C ALA A 635 23.96 -7.34 7.24
N GLU A 636 22.68 -6.92 7.24
CA GLU A 636 22.11 -6.00 6.26
C GLU A 636 22.79 -4.63 6.27
N MET A 637 23.11 -4.10 7.46
CA MET A 637 23.89 -2.87 7.59
C MET A 637 25.28 -2.99 6.94
N GLY A 638 25.87 -4.19 6.91
CA GLY A 638 27.21 -4.42 6.38
C GLY A 638 27.30 -4.77 4.88
N PHE A 639 26.17 -5.08 4.23
CA PHE A 639 26.15 -5.44 2.81
C PHE A 639 26.53 -4.27 1.90
N SER A 640 27.06 -4.60 0.72
CA SER A 640 27.56 -3.59 -0.21
C SER A 640 26.43 -2.71 -0.76
N ARG A 641 26.59 -1.41 -0.57
CA ARG A 641 25.73 -0.42 -1.20
C ARG A 641 26.03 -0.34 -2.70
N PHE A 642 25.09 -0.75 -3.56
CA PHE A 642 25.18 -0.69 -5.02
C PHE A 642 26.48 -1.31 -5.61
N GLY A 643 26.96 -2.41 -5.01
CA GLY A 643 28.19 -3.09 -5.46
C GLY A 643 29.48 -2.41 -5.01
N GLY A 644 29.41 -1.58 -3.96
CA GLY A 644 30.58 -1.07 -3.24
C GLY A 644 31.29 -2.14 -2.39
N ARG A 645 32.10 -1.70 -1.43
CA ARG A 645 32.76 -2.59 -0.48
C ARG A 645 31.80 -3.00 0.65
N THR A 646 31.87 -4.25 1.10
CA THR A 646 31.20 -4.71 2.33
C THR A 646 31.94 -4.23 3.57
N LEU A 647 31.19 -3.97 4.64
CA LEU A 647 31.72 -3.68 5.96
C LEU A 647 31.17 -4.72 6.94
N GLY A 648 31.96 -5.03 7.96
CA GLY A 648 31.62 -5.98 9.00
C GLY A 648 31.35 -5.29 10.33
N ALA A 649 31.08 -6.11 11.35
CA ALA A 649 30.88 -5.67 12.72
C ALA A 649 31.56 -6.64 13.69
N GLU A 650 32.28 -6.09 14.67
CA GLU A 650 32.76 -6.83 15.84
C GLU A 650 31.90 -6.43 17.03
N ILE A 651 31.08 -7.35 17.51
CA ILE A 651 30.07 -7.14 18.55
C ILE A 651 30.36 -8.03 19.76
N ARG A 652 30.17 -7.47 20.96
CA ARG A 652 30.16 -8.21 22.23
C ARG A 652 28.78 -8.12 22.86
N LEU A 653 28.11 -9.26 22.94
CA LEU A 653 26.87 -9.43 23.68
C LEU A 653 27.17 -9.74 25.16
N PRO A 654 26.34 -9.23 26.09
CA PRO A 654 26.42 -9.66 27.48
C PRO A 654 26.17 -11.17 27.61
N ALA A 655 26.56 -11.74 28.75
CA ALA A 655 26.23 -13.13 29.06
C ALA A 655 24.71 -13.30 29.07
N ALA A 656 24.21 -14.22 28.25
CA ALA A 656 22.79 -14.55 28.14
C ALA A 656 22.62 -16.06 28.21
N GLU A 657 21.59 -16.53 28.91
CA GLU A 657 21.28 -17.96 29.02
C GLU A 657 20.89 -18.54 27.65
N GLU A 658 20.22 -17.76 26.80
CA GLU A 658 19.74 -18.15 25.47
C GLU A 658 20.24 -17.18 24.39
N VAL A 659 21.50 -17.34 23.96
CA VAL A 659 22.13 -16.47 22.94
C VAL A 659 21.35 -16.43 21.62
N GLY A 660 20.72 -17.54 21.23
CA GLY A 660 19.90 -17.61 20.01
C GLY A 660 18.70 -16.66 20.03
N GLU A 661 18.09 -16.43 21.20
CA GLU A 661 16.98 -15.48 21.34
C GLU A 661 17.48 -14.04 21.16
N VAL A 662 18.62 -13.67 21.76
CA VAL A 662 19.22 -12.34 21.57
C VAL A 662 19.51 -12.06 20.09
N LEU A 663 20.00 -13.08 19.37
CA LEU A 663 20.42 -12.94 17.98
C LEU A 663 19.25 -12.88 16.99
N PHE A 664 18.23 -13.72 17.17
CA PHE A 664 17.23 -13.99 16.11
C PHE A 664 15.78 -13.75 16.54
N ALA A 665 15.52 -13.41 17.80
CA ALA A 665 14.17 -13.02 18.19
C ALA A 665 13.83 -11.62 17.66
N GLU A 666 12.57 -11.49 17.27
CA GLU A 666 11.99 -10.26 16.78
C GLU A 666 11.33 -9.54 17.95
N TYR A 667 11.97 -8.47 18.39
CA TYR A 667 11.43 -7.56 19.40
C TYR A 667 11.17 -6.20 18.75
N PRO A 668 10.00 -5.59 19.00
CA PRO A 668 9.70 -4.25 18.50
C PRO A 668 10.56 -3.20 19.22
N SER A 669 10.45 -1.95 18.76
CA SER A 669 11.08 -0.78 19.38
C SER A 669 12.60 -0.86 19.47
N ARG A 670 13.24 -1.37 18.41
CA ARG A 670 14.69 -1.50 18.29
C ARG A 670 15.21 -0.82 17.03
N ILE A 671 16.24 0.00 17.19
CA ILE A 671 16.96 0.65 16.08
C ILE A 671 18.46 0.50 16.32
N LEU A 672 19.16 -0.07 15.36
CA LEU A 672 20.62 -0.07 15.32
C LEU A 672 21.09 1.25 14.72
N VAL A 673 22.02 1.91 15.39
CA VAL A 673 22.61 3.15 14.92
C VAL A 673 24.13 3.08 14.97
N THR A 674 24.77 3.81 14.07
CA THR A 674 26.21 4.08 14.17
C THR A 674 26.50 5.52 14.56
N VAL A 675 27.52 5.71 15.39
CA VAL A 675 27.99 7.02 15.85
C VAL A 675 29.52 7.09 15.85
N GLU A 676 30.06 8.30 15.83
CA GLU A 676 31.46 8.53 16.15
C GLU A 676 31.72 8.31 17.64
N THR A 677 32.97 8.02 18.02
CA THR A 677 33.31 7.63 19.40
C THR A 677 32.98 8.76 20.39
N GLU A 678 33.24 10.00 20.02
CA GLU A 678 32.93 11.21 20.79
C GLU A 678 31.43 11.49 20.96
N ASN A 679 30.59 10.96 20.06
CA ASN A 679 29.15 11.23 20.04
C ASN A 679 28.36 10.24 20.91
N LEU A 680 28.95 9.11 21.29
CA LEU A 680 28.28 8.05 22.06
C LEU A 680 27.68 8.58 23.37
N ALA A 681 28.47 9.28 24.18
CA ALA A 681 28.01 9.81 25.46
C ALA A 681 26.89 10.87 25.30
N ALA A 682 26.86 11.59 24.18
CA ALA A 682 25.79 12.54 23.89
C ALA A 682 24.48 11.83 23.54
N LEU A 683 24.55 10.78 22.73
CA LEU A 683 23.40 9.94 22.39
C LEU A 683 22.82 9.25 23.64
N GLU A 684 23.67 8.70 24.51
CA GLU A 684 23.25 8.08 25.78
C GLU A 684 22.50 9.06 26.69
N ARG A 685 22.92 10.33 26.72
CA ARG A 685 22.19 11.38 27.48
C ARG A 685 20.81 11.65 26.92
N ILE A 686 20.66 11.74 25.59
CA ILE A 686 19.35 11.93 24.95
C ILE A 686 18.44 10.75 25.30
N ALA A 687 18.94 9.53 25.16
CA ALA A 687 18.17 8.33 25.46
C ALA A 687 17.78 8.24 26.95
N ALA A 688 18.68 8.59 27.86
CA ALA A 688 18.41 8.61 29.30
C ALA A 688 17.29 9.62 29.66
N LEU A 689 17.29 10.81 29.04
CA LEU A 689 16.23 11.81 29.23
C LEU A 689 14.86 11.32 28.74
N GLN A 690 14.84 10.49 27.70
CA GLN A 690 13.63 9.88 27.15
C GLN A 690 13.30 8.52 27.80
N GLY A 691 14.08 8.03 28.76
CA GLY A 691 13.88 6.71 29.36
C GLY A 691 13.95 5.55 28.35
N VAL A 692 14.89 5.64 27.40
CA VAL A 692 15.14 4.62 26.37
C VAL A 692 16.39 3.82 26.75
N PRO A 693 16.31 2.48 26.81
CA PRO A 693 17.49 1.64 26.98
C PRO A 693 18.46 1.81 25.81
N VAL A 694 19.76 1.83 26.12
CA VAL A 694 20.83 1.91 25.12
C VAL A 694 21.84 0.82 25.41
N THR A 695 22.24 0.08 24.38
CA THR A 695 23.30 -0.93 24.49
C THR A 695 24.40 -0.63 23.48
N PHE A 696 25.60 -0.35 23.98
CA PHE A 696 26.80 -0.35 23.13
C PHE A 696 27.13 -1.80 22.75
N LEU A 697 27.09 -2.10 21.46
CA LEU A 697 27.30 -3.46 20.95
C LEU A 697 28.75 -3.70 20.52
N GLY A 698 29.39 -2.70 19.91
CA GLY A 698 30.73 -2.89 19.37
C GLY A 698 31.09 -1.86 18.30
N GLN A 699 31.82 -2.29 17.27
CA GLN A 699 32.33 -1.37 16.25
C GLN A 699 32.28 -1.97 14.83
N VAL A 700 32.23 -1.08 13.84
CA VAL A 700 32.36 -1.45 12.42
C VAL A 700 33.81 -1.84 12.12
N VAL A 701 33.99 -2.96 11.42
CA VAL A 701 35.30 -3.52 11.04
C VAL A 701 35.30 -3.92 9.57
N PRO A 702 36.46 -4.26 8.96
CA PRO A 702 36.49 -4.78 7.59
C PRO A 702 35.84 -6.16 7.45
N GLU A 703 34.87 -6.31 6.54
CA GLU A 703 34.49 -7.56 5.82
C GLU A 703 34.15 -8.82 6.65
N VAL A 704 34.06 -8.74 7.98
CA VAL A 704 33.76 -9.87 8.88
C VAL A 704 32.66 -9.49 9.87
N LEU A 705 31.64 -10.34 9.98
CA LEU A 705 30.68 -10.29 11.08
C LEU A 705 31.16 -11.22 12.20
N SER A 706 31.63 -10.65 13.30
CA SER A 706 32.07 -11.37 14.50
C SER A 706 31.18 -11.01 15.68
N LEU A 707 30.39 -11.97 16.16
CA LEU A 707 29.54 -11.82 17.34
C LEU A 707 30.08 -12.72 18.44
N ARG A 708 30.47 -12.10 19.56
CA ARG A 708 30.96 -12.80 20.76
C ARG A 708 29.96 -12.69 21.89
N SER A 709 29.73 -13.78 22.61
CA SER A 709 29.04 -13.76 23.91
C SER A 709 30.06 -14.16 24.96
N THR A 710 30.31 -13.29 25.93
CA THR A 710 31.44 -13.41 26.87
C THR A 710 32.78 -13.54 26.11
N ASP A 711 33.53 -14.62 26.32
CA ASP A 711 34.81 -14.89 25.66
C ASP A 711 34.69 -15.89 24.49
N SER A 712 33.49 -16.37 24.20
CA SER A 712 33.23 -17.33 23.13
C SER A 712 32.72 -16.63 21.87
N THR A 713 33.33 -16.93 20.73
CA THR A 713 32.82 -16.55 19.42
C THR A 713 31.59 -17.40 19.09
N VAL A 714 30.47 -16.73 18.81
CA VAL A 714 29.16 -17.35 18.52
C VAL A 714 28.91 -17.37 17.02
N ILE A 715 29.23 -16.27 16.33
CA ILE A 715 29.18 -16.14 14.87
C ILE A 715 30.48 -15.50 14.42
N GLU A 716 31.12 -16.09 13.41
CA GLU A 716 32.22 -15.49 12.66
C GLU A 716 32.06 -15.87 11.19
N LYS A 717 31.67 -14.90 10.37
CA LYS A 717 31.34 -15.11 8.95
C LYS A 717 31.88 -13.97 8.07
N SER A 718 32.25 -14.33 6.85
CA SER A 718 32.61 -13.35 5.82
C SER A 718 31.38 -12.59 5.35
N MET A 719 31.43 -11.26 5.36
CA MET A 719 30.35 -10.41 4.87
C MET A 719 30.05 -10.64 3.39
N VAL A 720 31.09 -10.94 2.59
CA VAL A 720 30.94 -11.25 1.17
C VAL A 720 30.10 -12.52 0.98
N SER A 721 30.39 -13.58 1.75
CA SER A 721 29.65 -14.84 1.67
C SER A 721 28.20 -14.70 2.13
N LEU A 722 27.95 -13.90 3.18
CA LEU A 722 26.60 -13.61 3.66
C LEU A 722 25.81 -12.82 2.62
N GLU A 723 26.43 -11.82 2.00
CA GLU A 723 25.79 -11.02 0.94
C GLU A 723 25.48 -11.86 -0.31
N GLU A 724 26.39 -12.74 -0.74
CA GLU A 724 26.14 -13.66 -1.85
C GLU A 724 24.94 -14.58 -1.58
N THR A 725 24.86 -15.13 -0.36
CA THR A 725 23.71 -15.95 0.08
C THR A 725 22.41 -15.15 -0.01
N TRP A 726 22.43 -13.92 0.50
CA TRP A 726 21.29 -13.00 0.52
C TRP A 726 20.86 -12.56 -0.88
N ARG A 727 21.80 -12.23 -1.78
CA ARG A 727 21.49 -11.77 -3.15
C ARG A 727 21.00 -12.90 -4.06
N ASN A 728 21.59 -14.09 -3.94
CA ASN A 728 21.36 -15.17 -4.90
C ASN A 728 20.06 -15.95 -4.67
N CYS A 729 19.40 -15.82 -3.51
CA CYS A 729 18.19 -16.59 -3.19
C CYS A 729 17.07 -16.38 -4.23
N LEU A 730 16.51 -15.17 -4.36
CA LEU A 730 15.49 -14.90 -5.37
C LEU A 730 16.09 -14.92 -6.78
N GLY A 731 17.26 -14.31 -7.00
CA GLY A 731 17.89 -14.28 -8.32
C GLY A 731 18.07 -15.68 -8.94
N GLY A 732 18.43 -16.68 -8.12
CA GLY A 732 18.59 -18.06 -8.56
C GLY A 732 17.27 -18.81 -8.77
N LEU A 733 16.19 -18.47 -8.04
CA LEU A 733 14.87 -19.07 -8.24
C LEU A 733 14.20 -18.64 -9.55
N PHE A 734 14.54 -17.44 -10.04
CA PHE A 734 13.98 -16.82 -11.23
C PHE A 734 14.99 -16.70 -12.39
N ALA A 735 16.15 -17.35 -12.28
CA ALA A 735 17.06 -17.49 -13.41
C ALA A 735 16.50 -18.54 -14.38
N ASP A 736 16.52 -18.26 -15.69
CA ASP A 736 16.18 -19.27 -16.71
C ASP A 736 17.11 -20.48 -16.53
N PRO A 737 16.57 -21.72 -16.47
CA PRO A 737 17.42 -22.90 -16.60
C PRO A 737 18.03 -22.88 -18.00
N LEU A 738 19.34 -22.59 -18.06
CA LEU A 738 20.16 -22.58 -19.28
C LEU A 738 19.95 -23.81 -20.17
#